data_AF-A0A519KBZ8-F1
#
_entry.id   AF-A0A519KBZ8-F1
#
_cell.length_a   1.000
_cell.length_b   1.000
_cell.length_c   1.000
_cell.angle_alpha   90.00
_cell.angle_beta   90.00
_cell.angle_gamma   90.00
#
_symmetry.space_group_name_H-M   'P 1'
#
loop_
_entity.id
_entity.type
_entity.pdbx_description
1 polymer ?
#
loop_
_entity_poly.entity_id
_entity_poly.type
_entity_poly.pdbx_seq_one_letter_code
_entity_poly.pdbx_strand_id
1 'polypeptide(L)'
;MENFLYIPFNSLNFNNILSTESISPQSFYEKRGYGFKRFEKNILNPFPNSILCYGEIPVYGDIKSDREEFIAYLAIPQKLFRKEYIRKSYNGIEIFQIDYTVYINHRECFFIAKTNNEILKLKAATNRSLEVKNAENYLQSVKSIEDYKFNFFSFSNEVLDNIYDLKSYNLDEITFDRKLNKIKGFTYGYFSGVLSEQPEQILKAKFFYQEFVNVYSLLINELSTSVIQGKRNSKKNDSESYFTRLKDIIEKISILLDVHGGGKIDKKVIDEFKIDVDALTTLKSATSHRYRKSIFQIIVDFIKEREIEYFSIEETLSYLLDKTVAFLRNPSSSAYNSLESDFNSIRKIVSDKFFEIENQNNNSKKATANPFTVSPSLDKIHVGKNFLERTDALLYEEIIDEFLSHPELSSSDEIGQLRLNILANVGKSIGNKQLLKNDSPEMQYLRRLYESLKSIGVGFKINETESQSLKSIAAFFNRYSDYEKLIDFMVKNNLSTNGLVTGIWGSAYGYANISKIVLAPIFRNQHLQFEAEQFINKLYSTETIDATMAKNFILTLEKNTSTTTYISKSNNKLVEEPKNDIEGSSFLDMIIENKKLKGSDEWIELIENCFNQVNKENLSGELFSSVDYKANFFKSILVARAKSVKGFGLAKIEEAVNEYTDYLKLNE
;
A
#
# COMPACT_ATOMS: atom_id res chain seq x y z
N MET A 1 -10.35 19.72 -28.46
CA MET A 1 -9.51 18.83 -27.63
C MET A 1 -8.68 19.75 -26.76
N GLU A 2 -8.66 19.53 -25.44
CA GLU A 2 -7.74 20.26 -24.57
C GLU A 2 -6.31 19.92 -24.99
N ASN A 3 -5.45 20.94 -25.14
CA ASN A 3 -4.07 20.74 -25.55
C ASN A 3 -3.23 20.33 -24.34
N PHE A 4 -2.32 19.38 -24.54
CA PHE A 4 -1.28 19.04 -23.57
C PHE A 4 -0.10 19.99 -23.74
N LEU A 5 0.51 20.39 -22.62
CA LEU A 5 1.81 21.03 -22.59
C LEU A 5 2.87 20.04 -22.12
N TYR A 6 4.07 20.17 -22.68
CA TYR A 6 5.19 19.27 -22.42
C TYR A 6 6.26 20.00 -21.60
N ILE A 7 6.61 19.45 -20.45
CA ILE A 7 7.71 19.95 -19.61
C ILE A 7 8.88 18.97 -19.71
N PRO A 8 10.01 19.37 -20.33
CA PRO A 8 11.21 18.55 -20.36
C PRO A 8 11.90 18.54 -18.99
N PHE A 9 12.26 17.36 -18.52
CA PHE A 9 12.97 17.16 -17.26
C PHE A 9 14.14 16.17 -17.44
N ASN A 10 15.14 16.28 -16.57
CA ASN A 10 16.23 15.32 -16.51
C ASN A 10 15.75 14.04 -15.82
N SER A 11 16.04 12.86 -16.38
CA SER A 11 15.59 11.56 -15.84
C SER A 11 15.98 11.33 -14.37
N LEU A 12 17.05 11.95 -13.87
CA LEU A 12 17.43 11.92 -12.44
C LEU A 12 16.39 12.57 -11.51
N ASN A 13 15.51 13.41 -12.05
CA ASN A 13 14.43 14.05 -11.28
C ASN A 13 13.15 13.23 -11.23
N PHE A 14 13.07 12.09 -11.92
CA PHE A 14 11.82 11.34 -12.06
C PHE A 14 11.22 10.95 -10.71
N ASN A 15 12.00 10.31 -9.83
CA ASN A 15 11.55 9.97 -8.48
C ASN A 15 11.19 11.20 -7.64
N ASN A 16 11.87 12.33 -7.85
CA ASN A 16 11.55 13.57 -7.13
C ASN A 16 10.16 14.10 -7.53
N ILE A 17 9.89 14.16 -8.83
CA ILE A 17 8.57 14.54 -9.37
C ILE A 17 7.50 13.60 -8.83
N LEU A 18 7.70 12.28 -8.91
CA LEU A 18 6.70 11.30 -8.47
C LEU A 18 6.50 11.25 -6.95
N SER A 19 7.54 11.52 -6.15
CA SER A 19 7.43 11.53 -4.68
C SER A 19 6.54 12.65 -4.15
N THR A 20 6.47 13.76 -4.89
CA THR A 20 5.65 14.93 -4.55
C THR A 20 4.39 15.04 -5.41
N GLU A 21 4.33 14.29 -6.51
CA GLU A 21 3.31 14.40 -7.57
C GLU A 21 3.16 15.84 -8.05
N SER A 22 4.31 16.48 -8.28
CA SER A 22 4.39 17.87 -8.71
C SER A 22 5.71 18.16 -9.40
N ILE A 23 5.75 19.24 -10.18
CA ILE A 23 6.97 19.81 -10.73
C ILE A 23 7.02 21.31 -10.44
N SER A 24 8.13 21.76 -9.87
CA SER A 24 8.36 23.15 -9.45
C SER A 24 9.61 23.73 -10.11
N PRO A 25 9.81 25.06 -10.14
CA PRO A 25 11.09 25.64 -10.51
C PRO A 25 12.24 25.05 -9.68
N GLN A 26 13.43 24.91 -10.26
CA GLN A 26 14.56 24.25 -9.61
C GLN A 26 14.87 24.86 -8.23
N SER A 27 14.80 26.18 -8.13
CA SER A 27 15.09 26.95 -6.93
C SER A 27 14.16 26.65 -5.74
N PHE A 28 13.02 25.99 -5.97
CA PHE A 28 12.05 25.62 -4.94
C PHE A 28 12.51 24.38 -4.16
N TYR A 29 13.18 23.42 -4.80
CA TYR A 29 13.49 22.13 -4.18
C TYR A 29 14.40 22.25 -2.95
N GLU A 30 15.38 23.15 -3.00
CA GLU A 30 16.25 23.43 -1.85
C GLU A 30 15.52 24.20 -0.73
N LYS A 31 14.47 24.94 -1.09
CA LYS A 31 13.78 25.88 -0.19
C LYS A 31 12.53 25.30 0.43
N ARG A 32 11.78 24.42 -0.25
CA ARG A 32 10.47 23.94 0.22
C ARG A 32 10.55 23.13 1.51
N GLY A 33 11.70 22.54 1.83
CA GLY A 33 11.93 21.90 3.13
C GLY A 33 11.43 20.45 3.25
N TYR A 34 10.94 19.86 2.17
CA TYR A 34 10.51 18.45 2.10
C TYR A 34 10.85 17.81 0.76
N GLY A 35 10.76 16.47 0.71
CA GLY A 35 11.15 15.67 -0.45
C GLY A 35 12.64 15.83 -0.80
N PHE A 36 12.99 15.49 -2.04
CA PHE A 36 14.37 15.63 -2.49
C PHE A 36 14.73 17.10 -2.71
N LYS A 37 15.88 17.52 -2.15
CA LYS A 37 16.38 18.90 -2.26
C LYS A 37 17.04 19.21 -3.61
N ARG A 38 17.46 18.18 -4.33
CA ARG A 38 18.17 18.32 -5.61
C ARG A 38 17.20 18.19 -6.78
N PHE A 39 17.38 19.06 -7.76
CA PHE A 39 16.70 18.97 -9.05
C PHE A 39 17.70 19.35 -10.14
N GLU A 40 17.98 18.41 -11.04
CA GLU A 40 18.95 18.54 -12.12
C GLU A 40 18.33 19.32 -13.27
N LYS A 41 19.05 20.31 -13.79
CA LYS A 41 18.61 21.07 -14.96
C LYS A 41 18.85 20.29 -16.24
N ASN A 42 18.22 20.73 -17.30
CA ASN A 42 18.54 20.30 -18.66
C ASN A 42 18.55 21.51 -19.59
N ILE A 43 19.10 21.33 -20.79
CA ILE A 43 19.25 22.39 -21.80
C ILE A 43 17.91 23.00 -22.23
N LEU A 44 16.82 22.22 -22.20
CA LEU A 44 15.47 22.64 -22.56
C LEU A 44 14.74 23.33 -21.41
N ASN A 45 15.28 23.27 -20.19
CA ASN A 45 14.73 23.94 -19.01
C ASN A 45 15.88 24.47 -18.13
N PRO A 46 16.60 25.50 -18.60
CA PRO A 46 17.86 25.92 -17.98
C PRO A 46 17.68 26.86 -16.78
N PHE A 47 16.45 27.33 -16.55
CA PHE A 47 16.15 28.40 -15.62
C PHE A 47 15.90 27.90 -14.20
N PRO A 48 16.58 28.46 -13.18
CA PRO A 48 16.33 28.06 -11.79
C PRO A 48 15.03 28.62 -11.20
N ASN A 49 14.59 29.82 -11.58
CA ASN A 49 13.44 30.48 -10.96
C ASN A 49 12.14 30.34 -11.77
N SER A 50 12.18 29.68 -12.92
CA SER A 50 11.00 29.44 -13.76
C SER A 50 11.10 28.10 -14.49
N ILE A 51 9.96 27.57 -14.94
CA ILE A 51 9.84 26.37 -15.77
C ILE A 51 9.35 26.78 -17.16
N LEU A 52 9.94 26.22 -18.20
CA LEU A 52 9.41 26.28 -19.56
C LEU A 52 8.50 25.09 -19.88
N CYS A 53 7.34 25.38 -20.48
CA CYS A 53 6.35 24.42 -20.93
C CYS A 53 6.07 24.66 -22.42
N TYR A 54 6.07 23.60 -23.23
CA TYR A 54 6.02 23.71 -24.68
C TYR A 54 4.71 23.14 -25.23
N GLY A 55 4.15 23.78 -26.26
CA GLY A 55 2.99 23.24 -26.99
C GLY A 55 3.29 22.00 -27.84
N GLU A 56 4.57 21.78 -28.17
CA GLU A 56 5.07 20.62 -28.91
C GLU A 56 6.34 20.09 -28.23
N ILE A 57 6.73 18.84 -28.49
CA ILE A 57 7.89 18.22 -27.82
C ILE A 57 9.21 18.80 -28.39
N PRO A 58 10.02 19.51 -27.59
CA PRO A 58 11.34 19.98 -28.03
C PRO A 58 12.34 18.83 -28.08
N VAL A 59 12.90 18.52 -29.25
CA VAL A 59 13.91 17.47 -29.39
C VAL A 59 15.30 18.08 -29.52
N TYR A 60 16.19 17.69 -28.62
CA TYR A 60 17.61 18.02 -28.63
C TYR A 60 18.46 16.78 -28.89
N GLY A 61 19.66 16.98 -29.44
CA GLY A 61 20.61 15.90 -29.72
C GLY A 61 21.04 15.12 -28.47
N ASP A 62 21.86 14.09 -28.67
CA ASP A 62 22.25 13.20 -27.57
C ASP A 62 23.04 13.96 -26.48
N ILE A 63 22.67 13.71 -25.22
CA ILE A 63 23.32 14.30 -24.05
C ILE A 63 24.65 13.60 -23.82
N LYS A 64 25.74 14.35 -23.83
CA LYS A 64 27.05 13.84 -23.41
C LYS A 64 27.15 13.96 -21.89
N SER A 65 26.94 12.85 -21.19
CA SER A 65 27.10 12.75 -19.74
C SER A 65 27.80 11.46 -19.37
N ASP A 66 28.66 11.54 -18.35
CA ASP A 66 29.27 10.35 -17.72
C ASP A 66 28.25 9.59 -16.85
N ARG A 67 27.12 10.23 -16.52
CA ARG A 67 25.99 9.62 -15.83
C ARG A 67 24.99 9.10 -16.86
N GLU A 68 24.28 8.03 -16.52
CA GLU A 68 23.17 7.53 -17.33
C GLU A 68 21.92 8.44 -17.22
N GLU A 69 22.03 9.68 -17.67
CA GLU A 69 20.95 10.66 -17.69
C GLU A 69 20.44 10.93 -19.12
N PHE A 70 19.18 11.27 -19.23
CA PHE A 70 18.52 11.60 -20.50
C PHE A 70 17.37 12.58 -20.24
N ILE A 71 16.89 13.24 -21.29
CA ILE A 71 15.71 14.11 -21.22
C ILE A 71 14.47 13.24 -21.42
N ALA A 72 13.54 13.35 -20.47
CA ALA A 72 12.19 12.85 -20.59
C ALA A 72 11.20 14.02 -20.54
N TYR A 73 9.95 13.78 -20.93
CA TYR A 73 8.92 14.82 -20.98
C TYR A 73 7.73 14.41 -20.13
N LEU A 74 7.19 15.38 -19.41
CA LEU A 74 5.95 15.26 -18.67
C LEU A 74 4.87 15.96 -19.47
N ALA A 75 3.87 15.20 -19.92
CA ALA A 75 2.71 15.72 -20.63
C ALA A 75 1.61 16.05 -19.60
N ILE A 76 1.20 17.31 -19.58
CA ILE A 76 0.24 17.85 -18.62
C ILE A 76 -0.89 18.53 -19.37
N PRO A 77 -2.17 18.23 -19.08
CA PRO A 77 -3.29 18.97 -19.64
C PRO A 77 -3.22 20.44 -19.30
N GLN A 78 -3.53 21.32 -20.25
CA GLN A 78 -3.48 22.77 -20.06
C GLN A 78 -4.38 23.25 -18.90
N LYS A 79 -5.46 22.53 -18.58
CA LYS A 79 -6.34 22.84 -17.44
C LYS A 79 -5.69 22.76 -16.07
N LEU A 80 -4.57 22.03 -15.92
CA LEU A 80 -3.82 21.95 -14.66
C LEU A 80 -2.88 23.14 -14.46
N PHE A 81 -2.75 24.02 -15.46
CA PHE A 81 -2.00 25.26 -15.35
C PHE A 81 -2.89 26.40 -14.89
N ARG A 82 -2.36 27.27 -14.04
CA ARG A 82 -3.00 28.54 -13.69
C ARG A 82 -2.88 29.52 -14.86
N LYS A 83 -3.61 30.63 -14.80
CA LYS A 83 -3.68 31.61 -15.91
C LYS A 83 -2.50 32.58 -15.91
N GLU A 84 -1.76 32.66 -14.81
CA GLU A 84 -0.60 33.53 -14.63
C GLU A 84 0.64 32.92 -15.26
N TYR A 85 0.92 33.23 -16.54
CA TYR A 85 2.12 32.78 -17.23
C TYR A 85 2.61 33.81 -18.23
N ILE A 86 3.88 33.71 -18.60
CA ILE A 86 4.45 34.48 -19.71
C ILE A 86 4.38 33.61 -20.97
N ARG A 87 3.64 34.05 -21.98
CA ARG A 87 3.53 33.36 -23.27
C ARG A 87 4.51 33.95 -24.29
N LYS A 88 5.22 33.07 -24.97
CA LYS A 88 6.15 33.35 -26.06
C LYS A 88 5.81 32.44 -27.24
N SER A 89 6.21 32.85 -28.44
CA SER A 89 6.02 32.06 -29.65
C SER A 89 7.33 32.02 -30.43
N TYR A 90 7.73 30.83 -30.85
CA TYR A 90 8.90 30.61 -31.71
C TYR A 90 8.46 29.75 -32.90
N ASN A 91 8.56 30.29 -34.12
CA ASN A 91 8.14 29.61 -35.36
C ASN A 91 6.71 29.00 -35.30
N GLY A 92 5.79 29.68 -34.61
CA GLY A 92 4.41 29.22 -34.42
C GLY A 92 4.19 28.26 -33.24
N ILE A 93 5.25 27.82 -32.57
CA ILE A 93 5.20 26.97 -31.38
C ILE A 93 5.07 27.85 -30.15
N GLU A 94 4.08 27.53 -29.31
CA GLU A 94 3.85 28.24 -28.06
C GLU A 94 4.75 27.74 -26.94
N ILE A 95 5.33 28.68 -26.22
CA ILE A 95 6.18 28.43 -25.06
C ILE A 95 5.61 29.24 -23.91
N PHE A 96 5.32 28.56 -22.81
CA PHE A 96 4.81 29.13 -21.58
C PHE A 96 5.91 29.10 -20.53
N GLN A 97 6.13 30.21 -19.85
CA GLN A 97 7.06 30.31 -18.74
C GLN A 97 6.27 30.59 -17.46
N ILE A 98 6.48 29.74 -16.45
CA ILE A 98 5.77 29.76 -15.17
C ILE A 98 6.74 29.77 -13.99
N ASP A 99 6.30 30.28 -12.84
CA ASP A 99 7.08 30.42 -11.61
C ASP A 99 6.40 29.80 -10.39
N TYR A 100 5.46 28.90 -10.61
CA TYR A 100 4.69 28.18 -9.60
C TYR A 100 4.80 26.66 -9.79
N THR A 101 4.34 25.91 -8.79
CA THR A 101 4.31 24.45 -8.81
C THR A 101 3.12 23.93 -9.61
N VAL A 102 3.37 23.02 -10.55
CA VAL A 102 2.32 22.29 -11.27
C VAL A 102 2.11 20.94 -10.60
N TYR A 103 0.91 20.73 -10.07
CA TYR A 103 0.50 19.47 -9.46
C TYR A 103 0.03 18.48 -10.53
N ILE A 104 0.47 17.24 -10.43
CA ILE A 104 0.17 16.19 -11.40
C ILE A 104 -0.54 15.01 -10.74
N ASN A 105 -1.19 14.21 -11.57
CA ASN A 105 -1.78 12.94 -11.18
C ASN A 105 -1.60 11.90 -12.29
N HIS A 106 -1.61 10.63 -11.93
CA HIS A 106 -1.39 9.51 -12.86
C HIS A 106 -2.58 9.24 -13.80
N ARG A 107 -3.70 9.95 -13.66
CA ARG A 107 -4.93 9.74 -14.43
C ARG A 107 -5.02 10.66 -15.64
N GLU A 108 -4.50 11.87 -15.50
CA GLU A 108 -4.57 12.94 -16.50
C GLU A 108 -3.21 13.27 -17.10
N CYS A 109 -2.13 13.06 -16.36
CA CYS A 109 -0.77 13.28 -16.83
C CYS A 109 -0.12 11.95 -17.20
N PHE A 110 0.84 12.00 -18.12
CA PHE A 110 1.66 10.86 -18.48
C PHE A 110 3.06 11.31 -18.87
N PHE A 111 3.98 10.36 -18.92
CA PHE A 111 5.39 10.64 -19.22
C PHE A 111 5.76 10.13 -20.59
N ILE A 112 6.78 10.74 -21.18
CA ILE A 112 7.29 10.39 -22.50
C ILE A 112 8.81 10.24 -22.40
N ALA A 113 9.33 9.12 -22.91
CA ALA A 113 10.75 8.89 -23.10
C ALA A 113 11.04 8.69 -24.60
N LYS A 114 12.29 8.89 -25.03
CA LYS A 114 12.68 8.77 -26.44
C LYS A 114 12.63 7.31 -26.90
N THR A 115 13.10 6.39 -26.06
CA THR A 115 13.24 4.97 -26.39
C THR A 115 12.68 4.05 -25.31
N ASN A 116 12.38 2.79 -25.66
CA ASN A 116 11.95 1.78 -24.68
C ASN A 116 13.02 1.46 -23.62
N ASN A 117 14.31 1.55 -23.98
CA ASN A 117 15.40 1.37 -23.02
C ASN A 117 15.40 2.46 -21.92
N GLU A 118 15.12 3.71 -22.29
CA GLU A 118 14.97 4.79 -21.31
C GLU A 118 13.79 4.54 -20.36
N ILE A 119 12.67 4.00 -20.87
CA ILE A 119 11.52 3.61 -20.03
C ILE A 119 11.92 2.54 -19.02
N LEU A 120 12.68 1.51 -19.42
CA LEU A 120 13.18 0.48 -18.51
C LEU A 120 14.08 1.08 -17.42
N LYS A 121 14.93 2.05 -17.75
CA LYS A 121 15.75 2.76 -16.76
C LYS A 121 14.91 3.55 -15.76
N LEU A 122 13.88 4.27 -16.22
CA LEU A 122 12.94 4.97 -15.32
C LEU A 122 12.24 3.98 -14.38
N LYS A 123 11.75 2.84 -14.90
CA LYS A 123 11.10 1.79 -14.12
C LYS A 123 12.04 1.22 -13.04
N ALA A 124 13.26 0.85 -13.43
CA ALA A 124 14.24 0.26 -12.51
C ALA A 124 14.61 1.21 -11.36
N ALA A 125 14.77 2.51 -11.65
CA ALA A 125 15.07 3.52 -10.64
C ALA A 125 13.89 3.79 -9.69
N THR A 126 12.65 3.68 -10.18
CA THR A 126 11.45 4.01 -9.42
C THR A 126 11.00 2.87 -8.50
N ASN A 127 11.08 1.61 -8.95
CA ASN A 127 10.60 0.45 -8.19
C ASN A 127 11.25 0.35 -6.81
N ARG A 128 12.51 0.79 -6.67
CA ARG A 128 13.27 0.76 -5.42
C ARG A 128 12.97 1.91 -4.46
N SER A 129 12.25 2.96 -4.89
CA SER A 129 11.97 4.12 -4.04
C SER A 129 10.76 3.85 -3.12
N LEU A 130 10.92 4.16 -1.83
CA LEU A 130 9.84 4.09 -0.84
C LEU A 130 9.02 5.39 -0.82
N GLU A 131 9.59 6.48 -1.31
CA GLU A 131 9.02 7.81 -1.34
C GLU A 131 8.02 7.99 -2.50
N VAL A 132 8.03 7.12 -3.50
CA VAL A 132 7.09 7.15 -4.63
C VAL A 132 5.85 6.31 -4.33
N LYS A 133 4.68 6.97 -4.25
CA LYS A 133 3.42 6.39 -3.77
C LYS A 133 2.65 5.61 -4.84
N ASN A 134 2.53 6.20 -6.04
CA ASN A 134 1.78 5.67 -7.17
C ASN A 134 2.71 5.15 -8.28
N ALA A 135 3.85 4.55 -7.90
CA ALA A 135 4.89 4.12 -8.84
C ALA A 135 4.31 3.31 -10.01
N GLU A 136 3.56 2.24 -9.71
CA GLU A 136 2.97 1.36 -10.72
C GLU A 136 2.08 2.12 -11.71
N ASN A 137 1.18 2.98 -11.21
CA ASN A 137 0.26 3.75 -12.05
C ASN A 137 1.01 4.72 -12.98
N TYR A 138 2.01 5.45 -12.46
CA TYR A 138 2.82 6.34 -13.29
C TYR A 138 3.67 5.58 -14.30
N LEU A 139 4.27 4.45 -13.91
CA LEU A 139 5.12 3.65 -14.79
C LEU A 139 4.34 3.00 -15.95
N GLN A 140 3.06 2.66 -15.75
CA GLN A 140 2.16 2.19 -16.82
C GLN A 140 1.82 3.29 -17.82
N SER A 141 1.88 4.55 -17.40
CA SER A 141 1.55 5.71 -18.25
C SER A 141 2.71 6.16 -19.15
N VAL A 142 3.95 5.70 -18.92
CA VAL A 142 5.12 6.15 -19.69
C VAL A 142 5.06 5.65 -21.13
N LYS A 143 5.16 6.56 -22.12
CA LYS A 143 5.09 6.27 -23.55
C LYS A 143 6.43 6.53 -24.24
N SER A 144 6.74 5.72 -25.26
CA SER A 144 7.88 5.97 -26.14
C SER A 144 7.49 6.93 -27.26
N ILE A 145 8.38 7.85 -27.63
CA ILE A 145 8.19 8.66 -28.86
C ILE A 145 8.12 7.77 -30.10
N GLU A 146 8.80 6.62 -30.09
CA GLU A 146 8.84 5.69 -31.22
C GLU A 146 7.48 5.02 -31.50
N ASP A 147 6.60 4.92 -30.50
CA ASP A 147 5.35 4.16 -30.62
C ASP A 147 4.15 5.05 -30.99
N TYR A 148 4.25 6.37 -30.81
CA TYR A 148 3.12 7.31 -30.93
C TYR A 148 3.46 8.49 -31.86
N LYS A 149 2.43 9.08 -32.47
CA LYS A 149 2.56 10.22 -33.41
C LYS A 149 2.53 11.56 -32.68
N PHE A 150 3.53 11.83 -31.84
CA PHE A 150 3.68 13.15 -31.20
C PHE A 150 4.14 14.22 -32.21
N ASN A 151 3.74 15.48 -31.97
CA ASN A 151 4.33 16.63 -32.66
C ASN A 151 5.64 17.03 -31.97
N PHE A 152 6.67 17.26 -32.77
CA PHE A 152 8.01 17.60 -32.31
C PHE A 152 8.62 18.71 -33.14
N PHE A 153 9.53 19.45 -32.52
CA PHE A 153 10.36 20.41 -33.21
C PHE A 153 11.83 20.27 -32.80
N SER A 154 12.74 20.63 -33.71
CA SER A 154 14.16 20.62 -33.42
C SER A 154 14.52 21.82 -32.55
N PHE A 155 15.07 21.56 -31.38
CA PHE A 155 15.48 22.61 -30.45
C PHE A 155 16.86 23.17 -30.83
N SER A 156 16.93 24.49 -31.01
CA SER A 156 18.16 25.28 -31.11
C SER A 156 18.21 26.31 -29.98
N ASN A 157 19.41 26.83 -29.65
CA ASN A 157 19.54 27.85 -28.62
C ASN A 157 18.73 29.14 -28.93
N GLU A 158 18.45 29.39 -30.21
CA GLU A 158 17.62 30.52 -30.68
C GLU A 158 16.19 30.46 -30.14
N VAL A 159 15.69 29.27 -29.78
CA VAL A 159 14.38 29.08 -29.12
C VAL A 159 14.29 29.86 -27.81
N LEU A 160 15.43 30.04 -27.13
CA LEU A 160 15.52 30.77 -25.87
C LEU A 160 15.83 32.25 -26.05
N ASP A 161 16.00 32.75 -27.28
CA ASP A 161 16.27 34.15 -27.53
C ASP A 161 15.12 35.00 -26.99
N ASN A 162 15.45 36.00 -26.16
CA ASN A 162 14.48 36.86 -25.47
C ASN A 162 13.58 36.15 -24.44
N ILE A 163 13.94 34.93 -24.03
CA ILE A 163 13.40 34.27 -22.85
C ILE A 163 14.49 34.30 -21.77
N TYR A 164 14.21 34.99 -20.67
CA TYR A 164 15.14 35.14 -19.56
C TYR A 164 14.53 34.55 -18.30
N ASP A 165 15.37 34.05 -17.40
CA ASP A 165 14.88 33.62 -16.10
C ASP A 165 14.29 34.81 -15.31
N LEU A 166 13.41 34.48 -14.38
CA LEU A 166 12.87 35.44 -13.44
C LEU A 166 13.92 35.83 -12.40
N LYS A 167 13.82 37.07 -11.92
CA LYS A 167 14.83 37.68 -11.04
C LYS A 167 14.96 36.99 -9.69
N SER A 168 13.88 36.40 -9.19
CA SER A 168 13.80 35.75 -7.90
C SER A 168 12.81 34.61 -7.92
N TYR A 169 12.99 33.66 -6.99
CA TYR A 169 12.01 32.62 -6.74
C TYR A 169 10.74 33.21 -6.10
N ASN A 170 9.60 32.58 -6.35
CA ASN A 170 8.31 32.98 -5.81
C ASN A 170 8.08 32.36 -4.43
N LEU A 171 8.18 33.17 -3.37
CA LEU A 171 8.07 32.71 -1.97
C LEU A 171 6.64 32.33 -1.59
N ASP A 172 5.64 32.99 -2.15
CA ASP A 172 4.23 32.72 -1.86
C ASP A 172 3.85 31.33 -2.38
N GLU A 173 4.33 30.97 -3.58
CA GLU A 173 4.15 29.63 -4.15
C GLU A 173 4.86 28.54 -3.35
N ILE A 174 6.07 28.78 -2.85
CA ILE A 174 6.75 27.84 -1.94
C ILE A 174 5.94 27.63 -0.66
N THR A 175 5.36 28.71 -0.12
CA THR A 175 4.56 28.65 1.11
C THR A 175 3.27 27.88 0.89
N PHE A 176 2.60 28.12 -0.25
CA PHE A 176 1.42 27.36 -0.67
C PHE A 176 1.75 25.87 -0.84
N ASP A 177 2.86 25.55 -1.51
CA ASP A 177 3.29 24.18 -1.79
C ASP A 177 3.53 23.39 -0.50
N ARG A 178 4.20 24.00 0.49
CA ARG A 178 4.39 23.40 1.82
C ARG A 178 3.07 23.10 2.52
N LYS A 179 2.14 24.06 2.55
CA LYS A 179 0.84 23.88 3.20
C LYS A 179 0.04 22.77 2.51
N LEU A 180 0.01 22.76 1.19
CA LEU A 180 -0.65 21.69 0.44
C LEU A 180 -0.03 20.32 0.72
N ASN A 181 1.30 20.23 0.80
CA ASN A 181 1.99 19.00 1.18
C ASN A 181 1.58 18.49 2.58
N LYS A 182 1.36 19.39 3.56
CA LYS A 182 0.84 19.01 4.89
C LYS A 182 -0.60 18.51 4.83
N ILE A 183 -1.49 19.22 4.13
CA ILE A 183 -2.89 18.83 3.97
C ILE A 183 -3.02 17.51 3.22
N LYS A 184 -2.20 17.31 2.19
CA LYS A 184 -2.12 16.04 1.46
C LYS A 184 -1.63 14.92 2.38
N GLY A 185 -0.61 15.18 3.19
CA GLY A 185 -0.13 14.24 4.20
C GLY A 185 -1.23 13.86 5.19
N PHE A 186 -1.92 14.85 5.76
CA PHE A 186 -3.06 14.66 6.65
C PHE A 186 -4.15 13.78 6.02
N THR A 187 -4.57 14.12 4.79
CA THR A 187 -5.67 13.43 4.10
C THR A 187 -5.34 11.97 3.84
N TYR A 188 -4.18 11.70 3.21
CA TYR A 188 -3.77 10.33 2.91
C TYR A 188 -3.47 9.54 4.18
N GLY A 189 -2.86 10.19 5.18
CA GLY A 189 -2.61 9.60 6.49
C GLY A 189 -3.91 9.18 7.18
N TYR A 190 -4.90 10.07 7.23
CA TYR A 190 -6.20 9.79 7.82
C TYR A 190 -6.88 8.59 7.16
N PHE A 191 -7.03 8.60 5.84
CA PHE A 191 -7.70 7.50 5.13
C PHE A 191 -6.96 6.17 5.26
N SER A 192 -5.62 6.21 5.21
CA SER A 192 -4.81 5.01 5.44
C SER A 192 -5.02 4.47 6.86
N GLY A 193 -5.05 5.37 7.85
CA GLY A 193 -5.35 5.07 9.24
C GLY A 193 -6.72 4.41 9.40
N VAL A 194 -7.80 5.02 8.89
CA VAL A 194 -9.17 4.49 8.94
C VAL A 194 -9.27 3.09 8.33
N LEU A 195 -8.60 2.86 7.19
CA LEU A 195 -8.54 1.55 6.55
C LEU A 195 -7.76 0.51 7.36
N SER A 196 -6.90 0.96 8.28
CA SER A 196 -6.09 0.12 9.16
C SER A 196 -6.70 -0.04 10.55
N GLU A 197 -7.69 0.78 10.92
CA GLU A 197 -8.36 0.69 12.23
C GLU A 197 -8.96 -0.69 12.44
N GLN A 198 -8.86 -1.21 13.66
CA GLN A 198 -9.50 -2.47 14.03
C GLN A 198 -10.54 -2.22 15.10
N PRO A 199 -11.65 -2.98 15.11
CA PRO A 199 -12.58 -3.00 16.23
C PRO A 199 -11.85 -3.21 17.55
N GLU A 200 -12.29 -2.49 18.59
CA GLU A 200 -11.68 -2.56 19.94
C GLU A 200 -11.63 -4.01 20.47
N GLN A 201 -12.63 -4.82 20.13
CA GLN A 201 -12.70 -6.24 20.48
C GLN A 201 -11.50 -7.02 19.95
N ILE A 202 -11.08 -6.76 18.70
CA ILE A 202 -9.94 -7.44 18.06
C ILE A 202 -8.62 -6.95 18.64
N LEU A 203 -8.50 -5.65 18.91
CA LEU A 203 -7.33 -5.08 19.58
C LEU A 203 -7.13 -5.70 20.97
N LYS A 204 -8.21 -5.81 21.74
CA LYS A 204 -8.21 -6.49 23.05
C LYS A 204 -7.86 -7.97 22.94
N ALA A 205 -8.38 -8.67 21.93
CA ALA A 205 -8.05 -10.07 21.70
C ALA A 205 -6.56 -10.25 21.37
N LYS A 206 -5.97 -9.36 20.55
CA LYS A 206 -4.53 -9.34 20.28
C LYS A 206 -3.70 -9.05 21.53
N PHE A 207 -4.14 -8.11 22.36
CA PHE A 207 -3.50 -7.82 23.64
C PHE A 207 -3.45 -9.07 24.53
N PHE A 208 -4.59 -9.75 24.72
CA PHE A 208 -4.64 -10.99 25.49
C PHE A 208 -3.81 -12.10 24.85
N TYR A 209 -3.76 -12.19 23.53
CA TYR A 209 -2.87 -13.13 22.85
C TYR A 209 -1.39 -12.84 23.10
N GLN A 210 -0.98 -11.57 23.12
CA GLN A 210 0.40 -11.22 23.48
C GLN A 210 0.69 -11.57 24.95
N GLU A 211 -0.29 -11.39 25.84
CA GLU A 211 -0.18 -11.85 27.23
C GLU A 211 -0.02 -13.37 27.30
N PHE A 212 -0.82 -14.13 26.53
CA PHE A 212 -0.69 -15.59 26.41
C PHE A 212 0.72 -15.98 26.00
N VAL A 213 1.26 -15.38 24.93
CA VAL A 213 2.62 -15.66 24.43
C VAL A 213 3.65 -15.39 25.52
N ASN A 214 3.55 -14.26 26.24
CA ASN A 214 4.49 -13.91 27.30
C ASN A 214 4.43 -14.92 28.47
N VAL A 215 3.22 -15.27 28.94
CA VAL A 215 3.02 -16.23 30.03
C VAL A 215 3.49 -17.63 29.60
N TYR A 216 3.21 -18.04 28.36
CA TYR A 216 3.62 -19.34 27.84
C TYR A 216 5.13 -19.42 27.61
N SER A 217 5.79 -18.35 27.16
CA SER A 217 7.25 -18.30 27.05
C SER A 217 7.94 -18.44 28.41
N LEU A 218 7.38 -17.83 29.47
CA LEU A 218 7.88 -18.04 30.84
C LEU A 218 7.74 -19.50 31.26
N LEU A 219 6.59 -20.12 30.98
CA LEU A 219 6.36 -21.54 31.25
C LEU A 219 7.37 -22.42 30.51
N ILE A 220 7.58 -22.22 29.20
CA ILE A 220 8.55 -22.98 28.39
C ILE A 220 9.96 -22.87 28.96
N ASN A 221 10.41 -21.68 29.32
CA ASN A 221 11.72 -21.47 29.92
C ASN A 221 11.85 -22.22 31.26
N GLU A 222 10.81 -22.23 32.07
CA GLU A 222 10.79 -22.99 33.32
C GLU A 222 10.83 -24.51 33.10
N LEU A 223 10.09 -25.01 32.10
CA LEU A 223 10.13 -26.42 31.71
C LEU A 223 11.50 -26.84 31.18
N SER A 224 12.17 -25.97 30.41
CA SER A 224 13.56 -26.18 29.94
C SER A 224 14.52 -26.43 31.10
N THR A 225 14.50 -25.53 32.11
CA THR A 225 15.36 -25.70 33.30
C THR A 225 15.06 -26.98 34.07
N SER A 226 13.81 -27.42 34.08
CA SER A 226 13.36 -28.63 34.78
C SER A 226 13.84 -29.90 34.09
N VAL A 227 13.86 -29.92 32.74
CA VAL A 227 14.43 -31.02 31.94
C VAL A 227 15.95 -31.09 32.11
N ILE A 228 16.64 -29.95 32.11
CA ILE A 228 18.10 -29.88 32.25
C ILE A 228 18.55 -30.30 33.66
N GLN A 229 17.80 -29.94 34.71
CA GLN A 229 18.17 -30.23 36.10
C GLN A 229 17.71 -31.59 36.62
N GLY A 230 16.97 -32.39 35.84
CA GLY A 230 16.50 -33.72 36.23
C GLY A 230 15.55 -33.76 37.45
N LYS A 231 15.03 -32.60 37.91
CA LYS A 231 14.14 -32.49 39.07
C LYS A 231 12.70 -32.83 38.68
N ARG A 232 12.36 -34.12 38.73
CA ARG A 232 11.05 -34.63 38.29
C ARG A 232 9.84 -34.31 39.19
N ASN A 233 10.03 -33.95 40.46
CA ASN A 233 8.92 -33.94 41.44
C ASN A 233 8.69 -32.63 42.22
N SER A 234 9.44 -31.54 42.01
CA SER A 234 9.39 -30.37 42.92
C SER A 234 8.65 -29.12 42.40
N LYS A 235 7.93 -29.16 41.27
CA LYS A 235 7.35 -27.96 40.63
C LYS A 235 5.92 -28.11 40.06
N LYS A 236 5.18 -29.13 40.49
CA LYS A 236 3.80 -29.37 40.00
C LYS A 236 2.84 -28.23 40.36
N ASN A 237 3.04 -27.60 41.52
CA ASN A 237 2.18 -26.51 42.03
C ASN A 237 2.45 -25.16 41.33
N ASP A 238 3.68 -24.88 40.89
CA ASP A 238 4.01 -23.63 40.16
C ASP A 238 3.40 -23.64 38.76
N SER A 239 3.36 -24.81 38.10
CA SER A 239 2.76 -24.98 36.77
C SER A 239 1.24 -24.75 36.75
N GLU A 240 0.54 -25.10 37.83
CA GLU A 240 -0.92 -24.99 37.93
C GLU A 240 -1.40 -23.52 37.92
N SER A 241 -0.60 -22.62 38.50
CA SER A 241 -0.82 -21.16 38.42
C SER A 241 -0.73 -20.65 36.97
N TYR A 242 0.28 -21.09 36.21
CA TYR A 242 0.39 -20.74 34.79
C TYR A 242 -0.79 -21.27 33.97
N PHE A 243 -1.18 -22.54 34.15
CA PHE A 243 -2.33 -23.10 33.40
C PHE A 243 -3.64 -22.39 33.71
N THR A 244 -3.87 -22.02 34.97
CA THR A 244 -5.08 -21.27 35.36
C THR A 244 -5.11 -19.91 34.66
N ARG A 245 -3.99 -19.18 34.66
CA ARG A 245 -3.87 -17.90 33.96
C ARG A 245 -4.01 -18.04 32.44
N LEU A 246 -3.37 -19.05 31.83
CA LEU A 246 -3.44 -19.29 30.39
C LEU A 246 -4.87 -19.63 29.95
N LYS A 247 -5.62 -20.42 30.74
CA LYS A 247 -7.04 -20.72 30.47
C LYS A 247 -7.92 -19.48 30.56
N ASP A 248 -7.75 -18.65 31.59
CA ASP A 248 -8.46 -17.37 31.72
C ASP A 248 -8.19 -16.43 30.52
N ILE A 249 -6.94 -16.37 30.06
CA ILE A 249 -6.58 -15.59 28.87
C ILE A 249 -7.26 -16.16 27.61
N ILE A 250 -7.27 -17.49 27.43
CA ILE A 250 -7.95 -18.15 26.29
C ILE A 250 -9.45 -17.84 26.30
N GLU A 251 -10.11 -17.92 27.46
CA GLU A 251 -11.53 -17.63 27.61
C GLU A 251 -11.84 -16.17 27.23
N LYS A 252 -11.02 -15.22 27.68
CA LYS A 252 -11.15 -13.81 27.30
C LYS A 252 -10.99 -13.59 25.79
N ILE A 253 -10.05 -14.28 25.14
CA ILE A 253 -9.88 -14.21 23.68
C ILE A 253 -11.11 -14.77 22.98
N SER A 254 -11.64 -15.91 23.44
CA SER A 254 -12.83 -16.56 22.87
C SER A 254 -14.04 -15.62 22.88
N ILE A 255 -14.35 -15.04 24.05
CA ILE A 255 -15.47 -14.09 24.22
C ILE A 255 -15.36 -12.88 23.27
N LEU A 256 -14.15 -12.41 22.99
CA LEU A 256 -13.92 -11.24 22.13
C LEU A 256 -13.99 -11.56 20.63
N LEU A 257 -13.81 -12.82 20.23
CA LEU A 257 -13.67 -13.24 18.83
C LEU A 257 -14.81 -14.14 18.32
N ASP A 258 -15.83 -14.39 19.14
CA ASP A 258 -16.94 -15.33 18.89
C ASP A 258 -17.88 -14.98 17.70
N VAL A 259 -17.42 -14.14 16.76
CA VAL A 259 -18.22 -13.56 15.66
C VAL A 259 -17.73 -13.99 14.27
N HIS A 260 -16.53 -14.56 14.07
CA HIS A 260 -15.95 -14.65 12.71
C HIS A 260 -15.37 -16.01 12.23
N GLY A 261 -15.77 -17.15 12.82
CA GLY A 261 -15.18 -18.46 12.47
C GLY A 261 -15.73 -19.22 11.25
N GLY A 262 -16.87 -18.84 10.66
CA GLY A 262 -17.62 -19.73 9.76
C GLY A 262 -17.09 -19.88 8.31
N GLY A 263 -16.49 -18.83 7.73
CA GLY A 263 -16.31 -18.77 6.27
C GLY A 263 -15.27 -19.71 5.66
N LYS A 264 -14.20 -20.05 6.39
CA LYS A 264 -13.09 -20.89 5.87
C LYS A 264 -13.41 -22.38 5.94
N ILE A 265 -14.06 -22.80 7.02
CA ILE A 265 -14.51 -24.19 7.18
C ILE A 265 -15.66 -24.51 6.22
N ASP A 266 -16.56 -23.54 5.98
CA ASP A 266 -17.63 -23.67 4.98
C ASP A 266 -17.09 -23.96 3.58
N LYS A 267 -16.07 -23.19 3.15
CA LYS A 267 -15.41 -23.40 1.84
C LYS A 267 -14.72 -24.76 1.75
N LYS A 268 -13.98 -25.17 2.79
CA LYS A 268 -13.32 -26.49 2.82
C LYS A 268 -14.33 -27.63 2.76
N VAL A 269 -15.47 -27.52 3.44
CA VAL A 269 -16.55 -28.51 3.35
C VAL A 269 -17.14 -28.54 1.93
N ILE A 270 -17.38 -27.37 1.33
CA ILE A 270 -17.84 -27.27 -0.07
C ILE A 270 -16.85 -27.96 -1.02
N ASP A 271 -15.56 -27.67 -0.91
CA ASP A 271 -14.53 -28.16 -1.83
C ASP A 271 -14.26 -29.66 -1.66
N GLU A 272 -14.16 -30.14 -0.41
CA GLU A 272 -13.80 -31.53 -0.11
C GLU A 272 -14.96 -32.49 -0.37
N PHE A 273 -16.19 -32.05 -0.10
CA PHE A 273 -17.39 -32.85 -0.33
C PHE A 273 -18.09 -32.54 -1.66
N LYS A 274 -17.59 -31.56 -2.42
CA LYS A 274 -18.13 -31.10 -3.71
C LYS A 274 -19.62 -30.78 -3.65
N ILE A 275 -20.02 -30.05 -2.61
CA ILE A 275 -21.41 -29.64 -2.36
C ILE A 275 -21.63 -28.15 -2.67
N ASP A 276 -22.85 -27.74 -2.98
CA ASP A 276 -23.19 -26.33 -3.17
C ASP A 276 -23.60 -25.64 -1.84
N VAL A 277 -23.88 -24.34 -1.92
CA VAL A 277 -24.23 -23.50 -0.76
C VAL A 277 -25.58 -23.91 -0.15
N ASP A 278 -26.51 -24.41 -0.95
CA ASP A 278 -27.84 -24.83 -0.50
C ASP A 278 -27.75 -26.18 0.26
N ALA A 279 -26.94 -27.10 -0.23
CA ALA A 279 -26.59 -28.34 0.44
C ALA A 279 -25.84 -28.09 1.75
N LEU A 280 -24.90 -27.14 1.78
CA LEU A 280 -24.22 -26.72 3.01
C LEU A 280 -25.21 -26.18 4.06
N THR A 281 -26.18 -25.37 3.62
CA THR A 281 -27.24 -24.83 4.49
C THR A 281 -28.10 -25.95 5.06
N THR A 282 -28.40 -26.97 4.25
CA THR A 282 -29.11 -28.17 4.67
C THR A 282 -28.31 -28.94 5.73
N LEU A 283 -27.00 -29.15 5.54
CA LEU A 283 -26.14 -29.82 6.51
C LEU A 283 -26.04 -29.07 7.85
N LYS A 284 -26.06 -27.73 7.82
CA LYS A 284 -26.08 -26.90 9.03
C LYS A 284 -27.36 -27.08 9.84
N SER A 285 -28.50 -27.26 9.16
CA SER A 285 -29.81 -27.44 9.77
C SER A 285 -30.13 -28.88 10.18
N ALA A 286 -29.57 -29.88 9.48
CA ALA A 286 -29.85 -31.29 9.72
C ALA A 286 -29.09 -31.80 10.95
N THR A 287 -29.79 -32.38 11.93
CA THR A 287 -29.18 -32.86 13.19
C THR A 287 -29.17 -34.38 13.31
N SER A 288 -28.02 -34.93 13.70
CA SER A 288 -27.91 -36.34 14.04
C SER A 288 -28.51 -36.61 15.43
N HIS A 289 -29.50 -37.49 15.48
CA HIS A 289 -30.12 -37.91 16.74
C HIS A 289 -29.14 -38.63 17.67
N ARG A 290 -28.13 -39.32 17.12
CA ARG A 290 -27.14 -40.09 17.88
C ARG A 290 -26.12 -39.21 18.59
N TYR A 291 -25.69 -38.13 17.93
CA TYR A 291 -24.60 -37.27 18.42
C TYR A 291 -25.07 -35.92 18.95
N ARG A 292 -26.38 -35.60 18.84
CA ARG A 292 -26.97 -34.30 19.24
C ARG A 292 -26.24 -33.09 18.64
N LYS A 293 -25.69 -33.26 17.44
CA LYS A 293 -24.94 -32.25 16.68
C LYS A 293 -25.50 -32.17 15.27
N SER A 294 -25.36 -31.02 14.60
CA SER A 294 -25.65 -30.94 13.17
C SER A 294 -24.72 -31.85 12.37
N ILE A 295 -25.18 -32.34 11.23
CA ILE A 295 -24.34 -33.14 10.31
C ILE A 295 -23.15 -32.29 9.87
N PHE A 296 -23.36 -30.99 9.65
CA PHE A 296 -22.27 -30.05 9.43
C PHE A 296 -21.25 -30.07 10.56
N GLN A 297 -21.66 -29.98 11.83
CA GLN A 297 -20.73 -30.01 12.95
C GLN A 297 -19.93 -31.31 13.03
N ILE A 298 -20.54 -32.45 12.69
CA ILE A 298 -19.83 -33.75 12.64
C ILE A 298 -18.73 -33.73 11.55
N ILE A 299 -19.03 -33.15 10.39
CA ILE A 299 -18.04 -33.00 9.30
C ILE A 299 -16.94 -32.03 9.70
N VAL A 300 -17.29 -30.91 10.35
CA VAL A 300 -16.32 -29.95 10.88
C VAL A 300 -15.38 -30.61 11.88
N ASP A 301 -15.93 -31.38 12.83
CA ASP A 301 -15.14 -32.11 13.82
C ASP A 301 -14.16 -33.09 13.12
N PHE A 302 -14.61 -33.81 12.09
CA PHE A 302 -13.76 -34.73 11.30
C PHE A 302 -12.62 -34.02 10.56
N ILE A 303 -12.88 -32.87 9.93
CA ILE A 303 -11.84 -32.08 9.23
C ILE A 303 -10.82 -31.55 10.26
N LYS A 304 -11.32 -31.00 11.36
CA LYS A 304 -10.50 -30.44 12.45
C LYS A 304 -9.58 -31.48 13.08
N GLU A 305 -10.02 -32.73 13.23
CA GLU A 305 -9.17 -33.83 13.73
C GLU A 305 -7.92 -34.10 12.87
N ARG A 306 -7.95 -33.71 11.59
CA ARG A 306 -6.86 -33.94 10.63
C ARG A 306 -6.02 -32.69 10.36
N GLU A 307 -6.64 -31.52 10.37
CA GLU A 307 -6.04 -30.27 9.94
C GLU A 307 -6.23 -29.17 11.00
N ILE A 308 -5.20 -28.97 11.85
CA ILE A 308 -5.20 -27.97 12.95
C ILE A 308 -5.43 -26.55 12.44
N GLU A 309 -5.11 -26.27 11.17
CA GLU A 309 -5.32 -24.96 10.54
C GLU A 309 -6.78 -24.49 10.56
N TYR A 310 -7.74 -25.40 10.77
CA TYR A 310 -9.17 -25.08 10.88
C TYR A 310 -9.65 -24.88 12.31
N PHE A 311 -8.79 -25.05 13.31
CA PHE A 311 -9.12 -24.72 14.70
C PHE A 311 -9.43 -23.23 14.83
N SER A 312 -10.39 -22.86 15.67
CA SER A 312 -10.52 -21.48 16.15
C SER A 312 -9.24 -21.07 16.89
N ILE A 313 -9.07 -19.76 17.16
CA ILE A 313 -7.93 -19.31 17.98
C ILE A 313 -7.98 -19.99 19.36
N GLU A 314 -9.16 -20.09 19.97
CA GLU A 314 -9.37 -20.79 21.25
C GLU A 314 -8.95 -22.27 21.17
N GLU A 315 -9.43 -23.00 20.16
CA GLU A 315 -9.12 -24.42 19.96
C GLU A 315 -7.61 -24.63 19.73
N THR A 316 -6.97 -23.73 18.97
CA THR A 316 -5.52 -23.78 18.68
C THR A 316 -4.70 -23.58 19.95
N LEU A 317 -5.06 -22.60 20.78
CA LEU A 317 -4.37 -22.34 22.05
C LEU A 317 -4.63 -23.44 23.08
N SER A 318 -5.85 -23.98 23.13
CA SER A 318 -6.21 -25.09 24.02
C SER A 318 -5.45 -26.37 23.67
N TYR A 319 -5.31 -26.66 22.38
CA TYR A 319 -4.51 -27.78 21.90
C TYR A 319 -3.04 -27.70 22.33
N LEU A 320 -2.45 -26.49 22.32
CA LEU A 320 -1.10 -26.28 22.83
C LEU A 320 -1.01 -26.62 24.33
N LEU A 321 -1.99 -26.18 25.15
CA LEU A 321 -2.02 -26.50 26.57
C LEU A 321 -2.14 -28.01 26.82
N ASP A 322 -2.95 -28.72 26.03
CA ASP A 322 -3.09 -30.17 26.13
C ASP A 322 -1.77 -30.90 25.82
N LYS A 323 -1.01 -30.41 24.83
CA LYS A 323 0.35 -30.89 24.54
C LYS A 323 1.30 -30.63 25.70
N THR A 324 1.22 -29.46 26.33
CA THR A 324 2.02 -29.16 27.53
C THR A 324 1.68 -30.12 28.69
N VAL A 325 0.39 -30.41 28.91
CA VAL A 325 -0.04 -31.38 29.93
C VAL A 325 0.45 -32.79 29.61
N ALA A 326 0.41 -33.21 28.35
CA ALA A 326 0.95 -34.48 27.91
C ALA A 326 2.47 -34.57 28.14
N PHE A 327 3.20 -33.50 27.84
CA PHE A 327 4.63 -33.38 28.15
C PHE A 327 4.92 -33.52 29.64
N LEU A 328 4.15 -32.84 30.51
CA LEU A 328 4.32 -32.92 31.96
C LEU A 328 4.12 -34.33 32.53
N ARG A 329 3.33 -35.18 31.84
CA ARG A 329 3.18 -36.59 32.21
C ARG A 329 4.44 -37.40 31.88
N ASN A 330 5.12 -37.08 30.78
CA ASN A 330 6.29 -37.82 30.28
C ASN A 330 7.41 -36.86 29.78
N PRO A 331 8.10 -36.15 30.69
CA PRO A 331 9.08 -35.14 30.31
C PRO A 331 10.37 -35.77 29.76
N SER A 332 10.80 -35.32 28.58
CA SER A 332 12.09 -35.69 27.95
C SER A 332 12.61 -34.55 27.07
N SER A 333 13.90 -34.54 26.76
CA SER A 333 14.49 -33.52 25.88
C SER A 333 13.87 -33.53 24.48
N SER A 334 13.56 -34.72 23.94
CA SER A 334 12.86 -34.84 22.65
C SER A 334 11.44 -34.26 22.71
N ALA A 335 10.69 -34.58 23.78
CA ALA A 335 9.36 -34.04 23.98
C ALA A 335 9.35 -32.52 24.23
N TYR A 336 10.39 -31.97 24.88
CA TYR A 336 10.57 -30.54 25.05
C TYR A 336 10.81 -29.84 23.70
N ASN A 337 11.73 -30.35 22.88
CA ASN A 337 12.00 -29.79 21.54
C ASN A 337 10.75 -29.82 20.66
N SER A 338 9.96 -30.91 20.75
CA SER A 338 8.66 -31.00 20.06
C SER A 338 7.69 -29.93 20.56
N LEU A 339 7.59 -29.71 21.87
CA LEU A 339 6.70 -28.69 22.44
C LEU A 339 7.10 -27.26 22.06
N GLU A 340 8.41 -26.97 22.02
CA GLU A 340 8.93 -25.69 21.56
C GLU A 340 8.65 -25.45 20.07
N SER A 341 8.81 -26.49 19.25
CA SER A 341 8.43 -26.46 17.84
C SER A 341 6.93 -26.25 17.64
N ASP A 342 6.09 -26.93 18.43
CA ASP A 342 4.64 -26.77 18.41
C ASP A 342 4.23 -25.34 18.80
N PHE A 343 4.88 -24.76 19.83
CA PHE A 343 4.64 -23.38 20.25
C PHE A 343 4.94 -22.38 19.13
N ASN A 344 6.09 -22.50 18.46
CA ASN A 344 6.46 -21.62 17.35
C ASN A 344 5.50 -21.77 16.17
N SER A 345 5.07 -22.99 15.86
CA SER A 345 4.13 -23.29 14.77
C SER A 345 2.74 -22.72 15.06
N ILE A 346 2.23 -22.94 16.27
CA ILE A 346 0.93 -22.40 16.72
C ILE A 346 0.96 -20.87 16.78
N ARG A 347 2.07 -20.28 17.19
CA ARG A 347 2.23 -18.82 17.16
C ARG A 347 2.04 -18.25 15.76
N LYS A 348 2.61 -18.91 14.75
CA LYS A 348 2.43 -18.54 13.34
C LYS A 348 0.96 -18.70 12.91
N ILE A 349 0.34 -19.86 13.17
CA ILE A 349 -1.07 -20.14 12.81
C ILE A 349 -2.02 -19.10 13.41
N VAL A 350 -1.86 -18.75 14.69
CA VAL A 350 -2.72 -17.76 15.35
C VAL A 350 -2.48 -16.35 14.80
N SER A 351 -1.23 -16.00 14.46
CA SER A 351 -0.91 -14.72 13.83
C SER A 351 -1.56 -14.59 12.45
N ASP A 352 -1.51 -15.65 11.65
CA ASP A 352 -2.16 -15.72 10.33
C ASP A 352 -3.69 -15.60 10.45
N LYS A 353 -4.29 -16.23 11.47
CA LYS A 353 -5.73 -16.09 11.77
C LYS A 353 -6.12 -14.66 12.13
N PHE A 354 -5.34 -13.98 12.98
CA PHE A 354 -5.59 -12.57 13.25
C PHE A 354 -5.51 -11.72 11.99
N PHE A 355 -4.52 -11.95 11.13
CA PHE A 355 -4.40 -11.25 9.85
C PHE A 355 -5.60 -11.48 8.92
N GLU A 356 -6.12 -12.71 8.87
CA GLU A 356 -7.35 -13.02 8.11
C GLU A 356 -8.57 -12.25 8.63
N ILE A 357 -8.77 -12.22 9.96
CA ILE A 357 -9.88 -11.48 10.59
C ILE A 357 -9.77 -9.98 10.28
N GLU A 358 -8.57 -9.42 10.36
CA GLU A 358 -8.32 -8.00 10.03
C GLU A 358 -8.65 -7.69 8.58
N ASN A 359 -8.21 -8.52 7.64
CA ASN A 359 -8.52 -8.33 6.22
C ASN A 359 -10.02 -8.43 5.93
N GLN A 360 -10.73 -9.36 6.57
CA GLN A 360 -12.18 -9.47 6.43
C GLN A 360 -12.89 -8.21 6.92
N ASN A 361 -12.45 -7.63 8.04
CA ASN A 361 -12.99 -6.37 8.54
C ASN A 361 -12.64 -5.16 7.69
N ASN A 362 -11.41 -5.08 7.19
CA ASN A 362 -11.00 -3.99 6.32
C ASN A 362 -11.78 -4.00 5.00
N ASN A 363 -12.12 -5.18 4.48
CA ASN A 363 -12.95 -5.33 3.29
C ASN A 363 -14.45 -5.04 3.55
N SER A 364 -14.94 -5.24 4.78
CA SER A 364 -16.34 -4.98 5.14
C SER A 364 -16.61 -3.52 5.49
N LYS A 365 -15.57 -2.74 5.81
CA LYS A 365 -15.66 -1.28 6.01
C LYS A 365 -16.14 -0.60 4.73
N LYS A 366 -17.40 -0.17 4.73
CA LYS A 366 -17.91 0.77 3.75
C LYS A 366 -17.16 2.09 3.89
N ALA A 367 -16.65 2.59 2.76
CA ALA A 367 -15.96 3.87 2.66
C ALA A 367 -16.76 4.98 3.37
N THR A 368 -16.15 5.62 4.36
CA THR A 368 -16.67 6.84 4.96
C THR A 368 -16.21 8.03 4.14
N ALA A 369 -17.14 8.84 3.64
CA ALA A 369 -16.82 10.08 2.95
C ALA A 369 -15.90 10.97 3.81
N ASN A 370 -15.04 11.76 3.17
CA ASN A 370 -14.14 12.69 3.85
C ASN A 370 -14.92 13.60 4.84
N PRO A 371 -14.66 13.52 6.16
CA PRO A 371 -15.37 14.34 7.13
C PRO A 371 -14.77 15.75 7.28
N PHE A 372 -13.72 16.09 6.54
CA PHE A 372 -12.97 17.34 6.70
C PHE A 372 -13.21 18.33 5.56
N THR A 373 -13.11 19.61 5.89
CA THR A 373 -12.98 20.70 4.92
C THR A 373 -11.76 21.55 5.28
N VAL A 374 -11.19 22.24 4.30
CA VAL A 374 -9.96 23.05 4.49
C VAL A 374 -10.29 24.50 4.15
N SER A 375 -9.75 25.42 4.94
CA SER A 375 -9.81 26.85 4.64
C SER A 375 -9.06 27.19 3.33
N PRO A 376 -9.46 28.25 2.61
CA PRO A 376 -8.77 28.67 1.38
C PRO A 376 -7.28 28.97 1.55
N SER A 377 -6.87 29.38 2.76
CA SER A 377 -5.48 29.68 3.13
C SER A 377 -4.63 28.44 3.48
N LEU A 378 -5.24 27.24 3.46
CA LEU A 378 -4.62 25.94 3.74
C LEU A 378 -3.95 25.86 5.13
N ASP A 379 -4.39 26.67 6.08
CA ASP A 379 -3.84 26.77 7.43
C ASP A 379 -4.82 26.26 8.50
N LYS A 380 -6.06 25.94 8.10
CA LYS A 380 -7.10 25.43 9.01
C LYS A 380 -7.89 24.28 8.43
N ILE A 381 -8.23 23.32 9.29
CA ILE A 381 -9.17 22.24 9.00
C ILE A 381 -10.45 22.42 9.81
N HIS A 382 -11.57 22.06 9.21
CA HIS A 382 -12.86 21.97 9.89
C HIS A 382 -13.41 20.55 9.83
N VAL A 383 -13.88 20.07 10.98
CA VAL A 383 -14.43 18.74 11.19
C VAL A 383 -15.95 18.77 11.00
N GLY A 384 -16.48 17.82 10.23
CA GLY A 384 -17.91 17.68 9.98
C GLY A 384 -18.72 17.44 11.26
N LYS A 385 -19.91 18.05 11.33
CA LYS A 385 -20.77 18.09 12.54
C LYS A 385 -21.15 16.74 13.15
N ASN A 386 -21.10 15.65 12.38
CA ASN A 386 -21.51 14.31 12.80
C ASN A 386 -20.32 13.33 12.91
N PHE A 387 -19.09 13.82 12.78
CA PHE A 387 -17.90 12.97 12.78
C PHE A 387 -17.38 12.68 14.19
N LEU A 388 -17.24 13.73 15.01
CA LEU A 388 -16.81 13.66 16.40
C LEU A 388 -17.79 14.43 17.30
N GLU A 389 -17.77 14.15 18.60
CA GLU A 389 -18.42 15.01 19.59
C GLU A 389 -17.86 16.43 19.44
N ARG A 390 -18.71 17.45 19.61
CA ARG A 390 -18.38 18.83 19.23
C ARG A 390 -17.10 19.34 19.91
N THR A 391 -16.91 19.04 21.18
CA THR A 391 -15.71 19.46 21.92
C THR A 391 -14.49 18.73 21.36
N ASP A 392 -14.58 17.41 21.18
CA ASP A 392 -13.49 16.60 20.63
C ASP A 392 -13.11 17.01 19.20
N ALA A 393 -14.10 17.38 18.37
CA ALA A 393 -13.92 17.91 17.03
C ALA A 393 -13.08 19.21 17.05
N LEU A 394 -13.47 20.17 17.89
CA LEU A 394 -12.75 21.43 18.04
C LEU A 394 -11.33 21.21 18.58
N LEU A 395 -11.14 20.27 19.51
CA LEU A 395 -9.81 19.90 19.97
C LEU A 395 -8.95 19.33 18.85
N TYR A 396 -9.52 18.50 17.96
CA TYR A 396 -8.81 17.97 16.81
C TYR A 396 -8.41 19.07 15.82
N GLU A 397 -9.32 20.01 15.54
CA GLU A 397 -9.03 21.19 14.70
C GLU A 397 -7.83 21.97 15.25
N GLU A 398 -7.82 22.31 16.55
CA GLU A 398 -6.69 23.03 17.15
C GLU A 398 -5.36 22.27 17.06
N ILE A 399 -5.40 20.94 17.21
CA ILE A 399 -4.22 20.10 17.10
C ILE A 399 -3.66 20.15 15.68
N ILE A 400 -4.50 19.96 14.66
CA ILE A 400 -4.06 19.93 13.27
C ILE A 400 -3.65 21.33 12.81
N ASP A 401 -4.40 22.37 13.15
CA ASP A 401 -4.09 23.76 12.83
C ASP A 401 -2.70 24.16 13.37
N GLU A 402 -2.31 23.70 14.56
CA GLU A 402 -0.94 23.90 15.05
C GLU A 402 0.09 23.24 14.12
N PHE A 403 -0.10 21.99 13.69
CA PHE A 403 0.82 21.35 12.75
C PHE A 403 0.87 22.04 11.38
N LEU A 404 -0.25 22.58 10.91
CA LEU A 404 -0.31 23.35 9.66
C LEU A 404 0.37 24.72 9.77
N SER A 405 0.48 25.26 10.98
CA SER A 405 1.23 26.50 11.26
C SER A 405 2.75 26.34 11.17
N HIS A 406 3.26 25.09 11.13
CA HIS A 406 4.68 24.75 10.92
C HIS A 406 4.88 24.03 9.57
N PRO A 407 4.72 24.75 8.44
CA PRO A 407 4.77 24.14 7.10
C PRO A 407 6.13 23.54 6.74
N GLU A 408 7.22 23.99 7.35
CA GLU A 408 8.59 23.48 7.17
C GLU A 408 8.89 22.19 7.93
N LEU A 409 8.11 21.85 8.97
CA LEU A 409 8.31 20.66 9.79
C LEU A 409 8.15 19.40 8.93
N SER A 410 9.18 18.55 8.79
CA SER A 410 9.05 17.36 7.94
C SER A 410 9.88 16.14 8.34
N SER A 411 10.70 16.26 9.39
CA SER A 411 11.57 15.18 9.88
C SER A 411 11.31 14.84 11.36
N SER A 412 11.71 13.62 11.75
CA SER A 412 11.62 13.18 13.15
C SER A 412 12.41 14.10 14.09
N ASP A 413 13.56 14.59 13.65
CA ASP A 413 14.45 15.40 14.50
C ASP A 413 13.82 16.77 14.78
N GLU A 414 13.27 17.42 13.76
CA GLU A 414 12.54 18.69 13.91
C GLU A 414 11.28 18.52 14.77
N ILE A 415 10.52 17.43 14.57
CA ILE A 415 9.34 17.11 15.41
C ILE A 415 9.77 16.90 16.87
N GLY A 416 10.87 16.18 17.09
CA GLY A 416 11.43 15.95 18.42
C GLY A 416 11.83 17.25 19.13
N GLN A 417 12.42 18.20 18.40
CA GLN A 417 12.82 19.51 18.93
C GLN A 417 11.60 20.40 19.23
N LEU A 418 10.56 20.36 18.40
CA LEU A 418 9.40 21.25 18.51
C LEU A 418 8.23 20.68 19.30
N ARG A 419 8.16 19.37 19.59
CA ARG A 419 7.00 18.71 20.21
C ARG A 419 6.49 19.40 21.49
N LEU A 420 7.39 19.88 22.35
CA LEU A 420 7.02 20.58 23.58
C LEU A 420 6.39 21.94 23.28
N ASN A 421 6.93 22.67 22.30
CA ASN A 421 6.40 23.96 21.87
C ASN A 421 5.03 23.79 21.20
N ILE A 422 4.91 22.82 20.30
CA ILE A 422 3.64 22.46 19.64
C ILE A 422 2.57 22.14 20.70
N LEU A 423 2.87 21.25 21.65
CA LEU A 423 1.92 20.87 22.70
C LEU A 423 1.54 22.07 23.59
N ALA A 424 2.50 22.93 23.92
CA ALA A 424 2.23 24.14 24.70
C ALA A 424 1.35 25.14 23.93
N ASN A 425 1.56 25.29 22.63
CA ASN A 425 0.75 26.17 21.77
C ASN A 425 -0.67 25.64 21.60
N VAL A 426 -0.84 24.33 21.40
CA VAL A 426 -2.17 23.68 21.42
C VAL A 426 -2.90 23.99 22.73
N GLY A 427 -2.25 23.78 23.88
CA GLY A 427 -2.84 24.09 25.19
C GLY A 427 -3.21 25.57 25.37
N LYS A 428 -2.39 26.50 24.87
CA LYS A 428 -2.70 27.93 24.87
C LYS A 428 -3.86 28.27 23.96
N SER A 429 -3.92 27.70 22.75
CA SER A 429 -4.99 27.96 21.79
C SER A 429 -6.35 27.52 22.34
N ILE A 430 -6.40 26.30 22.91
CA ILE A 430 -7.57 25.75 23.60
C ILE A 430 -8.04 26.68 24.72
N GLY A 431 -7.12 27.16 25.57
CA GLY A 431 -7.43 28.08 26.66
C GLY A 431 -7.94 29.44 26.18
N ASN A 432 -7.29 30.03 25.18
CA ASN A 432 -7.67 31.33 24.60
C ASN A 432 -9.06 31.29 23.96
N LYS A 433 -9.39 30.20 23.27
CA LYS A 433 -10.70 29.97 22.63
C LYS A 433 -11.76 29.49 23.63
N GLN A 434 -11.41 29.32 24.91
CA GLN A 434 -12.29 28.85 25.98
C GLN A 434 -12.98 27.52 25.65
N LEU A 435 -12.30 26.66 24.87
CA LEU A 435 -12.84 25.35 24.48
C LEU A 435 -12.97 24.42 25.70
N LEU A 436 -12.03 24.57 26.64
CA LEU A 436 -12.00 23.85 27.90
C LEU A 436 -11.80 24.83 29.05
N LYS A 437 -12.31 24.48 30.24
CA LYS A 437 -12.01 25.22 31.48
C LYS A 437 -10.55 24.95 31.87
N ASN A 438 -9.84 25.96 32.40
CA ASN A 438 -8.42 25.83 32.77
C ASN A 438 -8.11 24.71 33.77
N ASP A 439 -9.08 24.36 34.62
CA ASP A 439 -8.96 23.30 35.63
C ASP A 439 -9.63 21.99 35.19
N SER A 440 -10.06 21.88 33.93
CA SER A 440 -10.73 20.67 33.44
C SER A 440 -9.78 19.46 33.44
N PRO A 441 -10.31 18.23 33.57
CA PRO A 441 -9.53 17.01 33.47
C PRO A 441 -8.67 16.94 32.20
N GLU A 442 -9.18 17.44 31.08
CA GLU A 442 -8.53 17.48 29.77
C GLU A 442 -7.36 18.46 29.72
N MET A 443 -7.50 19.66 30.32
CA MET A 443 -6.38 20.60 30.45
C MET A 443 -5.29 20.04 31.37
N GLN A 444 -5.67 19.35 32.45
CA GLN A 444 -4.72 18.66 33.32
C GLN A 444 -4.03 17.50 32.60
N TYR A 445 -4.75 16.77 31.74
CA TYR A 445 -4.20 15.71 30.89
C TYR A 445 -3.10 16.25 29.96
N LEU A 446 -3.33 17.38 29.28
CA LEU A 446 -2.31 18.04 28.45
C LEU A 446 -1.08 18.46 29.27
N ARG A 447 -1.28 19.00 30.48
CA ARG A 447 -0.16 19.34 31.39
C ARG A 447 0.63 18.10 31.79
N ARG A 448 -0.02 16.99 32.13
CA ARG A 448 0.65 15.72 32.44
C ARG A 448 1.40 15.15 31.24
N LEU A 449 0.82 15.24 30.04
CA LEU A 449 1.49 14.84 28.80
C LEU A 449 2.75 15.67 28.60
N TYR A 450 2.65 16.99 28.72
CA TYR A 450 3.78 17.90 28.59
C TYR A 450 4.91 17.59 29.58
N GLU A 451 4.60 17.35 30.84
CA GLU A 451 5.60 16.96 31.85
C GLU A 451 6.21 15.58 31.58
N SER A 452 5.43 14.61 31.10
CA SER A 452 5.94 13.29 30.70
C SER A 452 6.93 13.36 29.53
N LEU A 453 6.77 14.33 28.62
CA LEU A 453 7.66 14.53 27.47
C LEU A 453 8.98 15.22 27.84
N LYS A 454 9.04 15.93 28.98
CA LYS A 454 10.26 16.55 29.52
C LYS A 454 11.15 15.56 30.27
N SER A 455 10.55 14.60 30.97
CA SER A 455 11.23 13.80 31.97
C SER A 455 11.26 12.32 31.56
N ILE A 456 12.48 11.81 31.36
CA ILE A 456 12.69 10.41 31.00
C ILE A 456 12.21 9.53 32.17
N GLY A 457 11.28 8.61 31.89
CA GLY A 457 10.80 7.63 32.87
C GLY A 457 9.52 8.02 33.63
N VAL A 458 8.98 9.23 33.41
CA VAL A 458 7.63 9.57 33.92
C VAL A 458 6.61 8.89 33.00
N GLY A 459 6.02 7.80 33.50
CA GLY A 459 4.96 7.09 32.79
C GLY A 459 3.75 8.01 32.53
N PHE A 460 3.14 7.86 31.35
CA PHE A 460 1.94 8.59 30.97
C PHE A 460 0.80 7.60 30.69
N LYS A 461 -0.36 7.81 31.33
CA LYS A 461 -1.54 6.98 31.14
C LYS A 461 -2.45 7.59 30.08
N ILE A 462 -2.39 7.06 28.87
CA ILE A 462 -3.11 7.62 27.72
C ILE A 462 -4.63 7.54 27.86
N ASN A 463 -5.14 6.52 28.56
CA ASN A 463 -6.57 6.26 28.74
C ASN A 463 -7.20 7.01 29.93
N GLU A 464 -6.56 8.06 30.46
CA GLU A 464 -7.13 8.91 31.53
C GLU A 464 -8.19 9.91 31.06
N THR A 465 -8.38 10.03 29.74
CA THR A 465 -9.38 10.92 29.12
C THR A 465 -10.29 10.09 28.23
N GLU A 466 -11.50 10.58 27.94
CA GLU A 466 -12.38 10.00 26.92
C GLU A 466 -12.19 10.65 25.55
N SER A 467 -11.55 11.83 25.49
CA SER A 467 -11.28 12.57 24.25
C SER A 467 -10.37 11.77 23.32
N GLN A 468 -10.88 11.46 22.12
CA GLN A 468 -10.11 10.73 21.11
C GLN A 468 -9.03 11.63 20.50
N SER A 469 -9.28 12.93 20.39
CA SER A 469 -8.32 13.92 19.91
C SER A 469 -7.10 14.03 20.83
N LEU A 470 -7.33 14.08 22.15
CA LEU A 470 -6.24 14.14 23.14
C LEU A 470 -5.47 12.83 23.25
N LYS A 471 -6.16 11.67 23.19
CA LYS A 471 -5.49 10.37 23.04
C LYS A 471 -4.62 10.34 21.79
N SER A 472 -5.10 10.90 20.68
CA SER A 472 -4.41 10.85 19.39
C SER A 472 -3.10 11.64 19.39
N ILE A 473 -3.11 12.88 19.90
CA ILE A 473 -1.87 13.67 20.02
C ILE A 473 -0.91 13.07 21.06
N ALA A 474 -1.43 12.47 22.14
CA ALA A 474 -0.60 11.78 23.11
C ALA A 474 0.09 10.55 22.51
N ALA A 475 -0.63 9.74 21.72
CA ALA A 475 -0.07 8.60 21.02
C ALA A 475 1.03 9.03 20.05
N PHE A 476 0.73 10.04 19.23
CA PHE A 476 1.70 10.62 18.29
C PHE A 476 2.98 11.06 19.01
N PHE A 477 2.91 11.93 20.02
CA PHE A 477 4.14 12.42 20.68
C PHE A 477 4.93 11.36 21.44
N ASN A 478 4.29 10.26 21.85
CA ASN A 478 5.01 9.13 22.47
C ASN A 478 5.82 8.33 21.44
N ARG A 479 5.38 8.24 20.18
CA ARG A 479 5.99 7.36 19.15
C ARG A 479 6.09 7.99 17.75
N TYR A 480 6.26 9.30 17.65
CA TYR A 480 6.25 10.04 16.37
C TYR A 480 7.36 9.66 15.39
N SER A 481 8.45 9.03 15.84
CA SER A 481 9.62 8.77 14.99
C SER A 481 9.53 7.49 14.17
N ASP A 482 8.68 6.56 14.58
CA ASP A 482 8.58 5.22 14.00
C ASP A 482 7.12 4.75 13.96
N TYR A 483 6.59 4.61 12.74
CA TYR A 483 5.19 4.31 12.51
C TYR A 483 4.80 2.92 13.03
N GLU A 484 5.67 1.91 12.87
CA GLU A 484 5.39 0.57 13.39
C GLU A 484 5.31 0.58 14.92
N LYS A 485 6.26 1.27 15.57
CA LYS A 485 6.23 1.44 17.03
C LYS A 485 5.03 2.25 17.52
N LEU A 486 4.52 3.18 16.71
CA LEU A 486 3.30 3.91 17.01
C LEU A 486 2.09 2.97 16.96
N ILE A 487 1.94 2.18 15.91
CA ILE A 487 0.84 1.20 15.80
C ILE A 487 0.91 0.19 16.95
N ASP A 488 2.09 -0.35 17.26
CA ASP A 488 2.29 -1.23 18.42
C ASP A 488 1.88 -0.57 19.73
N PHE A 489 2.22 0.70 19.90
CA PHE A 489 1.84 1.48 21.08
C PHE A 489 0.33 1.69 21.16
N MET A 490 -0.34 1.94 20.03
CA MET A 490 -1.79 2.07 19.97
C MET A 490 -2.48 0.74 20.33
N VAL A 491 -2.03 -0.38 19.77
CA VAL A 491 -2.53 -1.72 20.08
C VAL A 491 -2.37 -2.03 21.58
N LYS A 492 -1.18 -1.77 22.15
CA LYS A 492 -0.91 -1.98 23.59
C LYS A 492 -1.81 -1.16 24.51
N ASN A 493 -2.28 -0.01 24.04
CA ASN A 493 -3.16 0.86 24.82
C ASN A 493 -4.64 0.75 24.42
N ASN A 494 -5.00 -0.21 23.55
CA ASN A 494 -6.36 -0.40 23.02
C ASN A 494 -6.94 0.85 22.34
N LEU A 495 -6.10 1.60 21.62
CA LEU A 495 -6.55 2.75 20.84
C LEU A 495 -7.00 2.31 19.45
N SER A 496 -8.26 2.56 19.12
CA SER A 496 -8.85 2.24 17.82
C SER A 496 -8.84 3.41 16.82
N THR A 497 -8.28 4.56 17.18
CA THR A 497 -8.35 5.82 16.41
C THR A 497 -7.17 6.02 15.45
N ASN A 498 -6.82 5.00 14.67
CA ASN A 498 -5.69 5.06 13.74
C ASN A 498 -5.88 6.18 12.70
N GLY A 499 -7.11 6.47 12.28
CA GLY A 499 -7.40 7.57 11.36
C GLY A 499 -6.96 8.92 11.92
N LEU A 500 -7.37 9.24 13.15
CA LEU A 500 -7.02 10.52 13.78
C LEU A 500 -5.51 10.64 14.03
N VAL A 501 -4.89 9.56 14.52
CA VAL A 501 -3.45 9.53 14.82
C VAL A 501 -2.62 9.63 13.54
N THR A 502 -2.94 8.85 12.51
CA THR A 502 -2.21 8.88 11.24
C THR A 502 -2.50 10.16 10.45
N GLY A 503 -3.66 10.80 10.66
CA GLY A 503 -3.92 12.17 10.22
C GLY A 503 -2.94 13.17 10.82
N ILE A 504 -2.74 13.15 12.15
CA ILE A 504 -1.75 13.98 12.85
C ILE A 504 -0.33 13.69 12.34
N TRP A 505 0.02 12.42 12.18
CA TRP A 505 1.29 12.01 11.60
C TRP A 505 1.48 12.60 10.20
N GLY A 506 0.43 12.52 9.39
CA GLY A 506 0.39 13.05 8.05
C GLY A 506 0.58 14.56 7.98
N SER A 507 -0.07 15.32 8.87
CA SER A 507 0.13 16.78 8.97
C SER A 507 1.52 17.14 9.50
N ALA A 508 2.12 16.31 10.35
CA ALA A 508 3.45 16.56 10.90
C ALA A 508 4.55 16.34 9.86
N TYR A 509 4.52 15.24 9.11
CA TYR A 509 5.55 14.89 8.12
C TYR A 509 5.30 15.47 6.72
N GLY A 510 4.03 15.62 6.33
CA GLY A 510 3.63 15.95 4.96
C GLY A 510 3.74 14.77 3.99
N TYR A 511 2.98 14.82 2.91
CA TYR A 511 2.82 13.71 1.96
C TYR A 511 4.15 13.17 1.39
N ALA A 512 5.03 14.07 0.97
CA ALA A 512 6.30 13.71 0.34
C ALA A 512 7.17 12.79 1.22
N ASN A 513 7.18 13.02 2.54
CA ASN A 513 8.07 12.34 3.47
C ASN A 513 7.44 11.08 4.09
N ILE A 514 6.16 10.79 3.83
CA ILE A 514 5.52 9.55 4.27
C ILE A 514 5.91 8.42 3.31
N SER A 515 6.28 7.24 3.84
CA SER A 515 6.58 6.07 3.01
C SER A 515 5.34 5.49 2.34
N LYS A 516 5.49 4.95 1.12
CA LYS A 516 4.43 4.22 0.42
C LYS A 516 3.88 3.03 1.23
N ILE A 517 4.66 2.48 2.16
CA ILE A 517 4.23 1.39 3.07
C ILE A 517 3.14 1.90 4.02
N VAL A 518 3.32 3.09 4.60
CA VAL A 518 2.36 3.71 5.53
C VAL A 518 1.05 4.03 4.81
N LEU A 519 1.10 4.34 3.52
CA LEU A 519 -0.06 4.67 2.68
C LEU A 519 -0.57 3.48 1.85
N ALA A 520 0.03 2.30 1.97
CA ALA A 520 -0.38 1.12 1.21
C ALA A 520 -1.88 0.77 1.36
N PRO A 521 -2.51 0.92 2.55
CA PRO A 521 -3.95 0.68 2.71
C PRO A 521 -4.82 1.50 1.75
N ILE A 522 -4.55 2.80 1.58
CA ILE A 522 -5.36 3.65 0.68
C ILE A 522 -5.12 3.31 -0.79
N PHE A 523 -3.90 2.97 -1.20
CA PHE A 523 -3.62 2.60 -2.60
C PHE A 523 -4.25 1.26 -3.02
N ARG A 524 -4.57 0.38 -2.07
CA ARG A 524 -5.35 -0.85 -2.33
C ARG A 524 -6.85 -0.57 -2.48
N ASN A 525 -7.33 0.61 -2.07
CA ASN A 525 -8.72 1.01 -2.16
C ASN A 525 -8.88 2.13 -3.21
N GLN A 526 -9.10 1.73 -4.47
CA GLN A 526 -9.19 2.67 -5.60
C GLN A 526 -10.27 3.76 -5.41
N HIS A 527 -11.38 3.43 -4.74
CA HIS A 527 -12.45 4.39 -4.50
C HIS A 527 -12.01 5.50 -3.54
N LEU A 528 -11.47 5.15 -2.36
CA LEU A 528 -11.00 6.14 -1.39
C LEU A 528 -9.75 6.87 -1.88
N GLN A 529 -8.88 6.20 -2.63
CA GLN A 529 -7.77 6.86 -3.31
C GLN A 529 -8.31 7.97 -4.23
N PHE A 530 -9.31 7.67 -5.05
CA PHE A 530 -9.91 8.69 -5.94
C PHE A 530 -10.61 9.80 -5.17
N GLU A 531 -11.28 9.50 -4.06
CA GLU A 531 -11.87 10.54 -3.20
C GLU A 531 -10.81 11.47 -2.59
N ALA A 532 -9.70 10.92 -2.10
CA ALA A 532 -8.58 11.70 -1.58
C ALA A 532 -7.95 12.56 -2.68
N GLU A 533 -7.74 12.01 -3.87
CA GLU A 533 -7.23 12.75 -5.03
C GLU A 533 -8.15 13.92 -5.41
N GLN A 534 -9.46 13.68 -5.47
CA GLN A 534 -10.45 14.72 -5.77
C GLN A 534 -10.52 15.80 -4.69
N PHE A 535 -10.42 15.41 -3.43
CA PHE A 535 -10.39 16.37 -2.31
C PHE A 535 -9.18 17.29 -2.41
N ILE A 536 -7.99 16.73 -2.65
CA ILE A 536 -6.76 17.52 -2.77
C ILE A 536 -6.77 18.37 -4.03
N ASN A 537 -7.26 17.86 -5.16
CA ASN A 537 -7.37 18.60 -6.41
C ASN A 537 -8.26 19.86 -6.28
N LYS A 538 -9.36 19.78 -5.52
CA LYS A 538 -10.24 20.93 -5.24
C LYS A 538 -9.56 22.08 -4.46
N LEU A 539 -8.39 21.84 -3.85
CA LEU A 539 -7.66 22.85 -3.09
C LEU A 539 -6.84 23.79 -3.98
N TYR A 540 -6.52 23.39 -5.21
CA TYR A 540 -5.71 24.17 -6.15
C TYR A 540 -6.31 24.27 -7.55
N SER A 541 -7.38 23.53 -7.85
CA SER A 541 -8.09 23.54 -9.13
C SER A 541 -9.60 23.60 -8.92
N THR A 542 -10.30 24.31 -9.81
CA THR A 542 -11.77 24.34 -9.88
C THR A 542 -12.34 23.18 -10.70
N GLU A 543 -11.50 22.48 -11.45
CA GLU A 543 -11.90 21.40 -12.35
C GLU A 543 -11.73 20.04 -11.67
N THR A 544 -12.61 19.09 -11.97
CA THR A 544 -12.52 17.73 -11.44
C THR A 544 -11.56 16.87 -12.27
N ILE A 545 -10.92 15.89 -11.62
CA ILE A 545 -10.06 14.92 -12.31
C ILE A 545 -10.89 14.10 -13.30
N ASP A 546 -10.50 14.11 -14.57
CA ASP A 546 -11.05 13.27 -15.64
C ASP A 546 -10.14 12.06 -15.88
N ALA A 547 -10.52 10.92 -15.32
CA ALA A 547 -9.74 9.70 -15.44
C ALA A 547 -9.64 9.12 -16.86
N THR A 548 -10.41 9.64 -17.82
CA THR A 548 -10.39 9.19 -19.22
C THR A 548 -9.53 10.07 -20.11
N MET A 549 -9.12 11.26 -19.65
CA MET A 549 -8.45 12.28 -20.46
C MET A 549 -7.15 11.79 -21.09
N ALA A 550 -6.20 11.31 -20.28
CA ALA A 550 -4.91 10.86 -20.78
C ALA A 550 -5.09 9.67 -21.74
N LYS A 551 -5.94 8.71 -21.36
CA LYS A 551 -6.25 7.53 -22.19
C LYS A 551 -6.81 7.95 -23.55
N ASN A 552 -7.82 8.83 -23.56
CA ASN A 552 -8.44 9.31 -24.79
C ASN A 552 -7.45 10.06 -25.67
N PHE A 553 -6.59 10.90 -25.09
CA PHE A 553 -5.55 11.61 -25.84
C PHE A 553 -4.53 10.63 -26.45
N ILE A 554 -4.04 9.68 -25.65
CA ILE A 554 -3.08 8.66 -26.11
C ILE A 554 -3.66 7.85 -27.28
N LEU A 555 -4.94 7.45 -27.22
CA LEU A 555 -5.63 6.75 -28.31
C LEU A 555 -5.62 7.56 -29.62
N THR A 556 -5.66 8.89 -29.57
CA THR A 556 -5.56 9.72 -30.79
C THR A 556 -4.17 9.75 -31.40
N LEU A 557 -3.14 9.40 -30.62
CA LEU A 557 -1.75 9.40 -31.03
C LEU A 557 -1.25 8.02 -31.45
N GLU A 558 -2.03 6.97 -31.20
CA GLU A 558 -1.69 5.62 -31.64
C GLU A 558 -1.50 5.60 -33.16
N LYS A 559 -0.40 4.98 -33.60
CA LYS A 559 -0.17 4.80 -35.03
C LYS A 559 -1.27 3.88 -35.56
N ASN A 560 -2.21 4.42 -36.34
CA ASN A 560 -3.16 3.59 -37.10
C ASN A 560 -2.39 2.49 -37.86
N THR A 561 -2.37 1.28 -37.33
CA THR A 561 -2.30 0.06 -38.12
C THR A 561 -3.67 -0.05 -38.78
N SER A 562 -3.70 0.11 -40.11
CA SER A 562 -4.90 0.14 -40.94
C SER A 562 -5.89 -0.97 -40.56
N THR A 563 -6.96 -0.64 -39.83
CA THR A 563 -8.18 -1.44 -39.78
C THR A 563 -9.13 -0.88 -40.83
N THR A 564 -9.06 -1.45 -42.03
CA THR A 564 -10.04 -1.22 -43.08
C THR A 564 -11.41 -1.70 -42.56
N THR A 565 -12.31 -0.76 -42.32
CA THR A 565 -13.69 -1.03 -41.90
C THR A 565 -14.44 -1.63 -43.08
N TYR A 566 -14.64 -2.95 -43.10
CA TYR A 566 -15.61 -3.57 -44.00
C TYR A 566 -17.00 -3.40 -43.41
N ILE A 567 -17.78 -2.49 -44.00
CA ILE A 567 -19.24 -2.50 -43.88
C ILE A 567 -19.74 -3.65 -44.75
N SER A 568 -20.25 -4.73 -44.14
CA SER A 568 -21.03 -5.73 -44.86
C SER A 568 -22.49 -5.71 -44.38
N LYS A 569 -23.38 -5.51 -45.35
CA LYS A 569 -24.82 -5.70 -45.22
C LYS A 569 -25.14 -7.20 -45.12
N SER A 570 -25.97 -7.54 -44.13
CA SER A 570 -26.98 -8.62 -44.10
C SER A 570 -26.65 -9.98 -44.76
N ASN A 571 -26.45 -11.02 -43.93
CA ASN A 571 -27.31 -12.21 -43.79
C ASN A 571 -26.52 -13.50 -43.47
N ASN A 572 -26.92 -14.15 -42.38
CA ASN A 572 -26.88 -15.59 -42.08
C ASN A 572 -25.59 -16.39 -42.35
N LYS A 573 -24.79 -16.62 -41.30
CA LYS A 573 -24.58 -17.94 -40.65
C LYS A 573 -23.46 -17.86 -39.61
N LEU A 574 -23.62 -18.72 -38.60
CA LEU A 574 -22.78 -19.02 -37.44
C LEU A 574 -21.31 -18.55 -37.51
N VAL A 575 -20.93 -17.75 -36.50
CA VAL A 575 -19.59 -17.19 -36.31
C VAL A 575 -18.68 -18.25 -35.66
N GLU A 576 -17.67 -18.70 -36.40
CA GLU A 576 -16.39 -19.13 -35.83
C GLU A 576 -15.55 -17.86 -35.56
N GLU A 577 -14.92 -17.80 -34.38
CA GLU A 577 -14.01 -16.72 -34.01
C GLU A 577 -12.76 -16.72 -34.92
N PRO A 578 -12.40 -15.59 -35.56
CA PRO A 578 -11.15 -15.48 -36.29
C PRO A 578 -9.97 -15.27 -35.32
N LYS A 579 -8.91 -16.02 -35.60
CA LYS A 579 -7.58 -15.98 -34.96
C LYS A 579 -6.98 -14.57 -34.96
N ASN A 580 -6.48 -14.16 -33.79
CA ASN A 580 -5.59 -13.01 -33.62
C ASN A 580 -4.17 -13.41 -34.02
N ASP A 581 -3.65 -12.82 -35.10
CA ASP A 581 -2.21 -12.81 -35.38
C ASP A 581 -1.63 -11.47 -34.92
N ILE A 582 -0.88 -11.49 -33.81
CA ILE A 582 0.14 -10.48 -33.46
C ILE A 582 1.43 -11.29 -33.22
N GLU A 583 2.44 -11.08 -34.07
CA GLU A 583 3.78 -11.67 -33.96
C GLU A 583 4.51 -11.17 -32.69
N GLY A 584 4.19 -11.77 -31.55
CA GLY A 584 5.20 -12.30 -30.64
C GLY A 584 5.03 -13.81 -30.69
N SER A 585 6.10 -14.58 -30.87
CA SER A 585 6.01 -16.05 -30.86
C SER A 585 5.27 -16.47 -29.59
N SER A 586 4.05 -17.00 -29.73
CA SER A 586 3.33 -17.50 -28.56
C SER A 586 4.19 -18.62 -27.95
N PHE A 587 4.05 -18.87 -26.65
CA PHE A 587 4.76 -19.98 -26.04
C PHE A 587 4.51 -21.30 -26.80
N LEU A 588 3.31 -21.46 -27.37
CA LEU A 588 2.96 -22.60 -28.22
C LEU A 588 3.75 -22.61 -29.54
N ASP A 589 3.96 -21.47 -30.18
CA ASP A 589 4.76 -21.39 -31.39
C ASP A 589 6.21 -21.80 -31.13
N MET A 590 6.80 -21.37 -30.00
CA MET A 590 8.14 -21.80 -29.59
C MET A 590 8.23 -23.33 -29.39
N ILE A 591 7.19 -23.93 -28.80
CA ILE A 591 7.12 -25.38 -28.59
C ILE A 591 6.92 -26.14 -29.91
N ILE A 592 6.11 -25.62 -30.83
CA ILE A 592 5.85 -26.19 -32.16
C ILE A 592 7.10 -26.11 -33.06
N GLU A 593 7.90 -25.07 -32.91
CA GLU A 593 9.15 -24.87 -33.64
C GLU A 593 10.31 -25.71 -33.07
N ASN A 594 10.26 -26.09 -31.78
CA ASN A 594 11.28 -26.93 -31.16
C ASN A 594 11.26 -28.36 -31.72
N LYS A 595 12.29 -28.71 -32.51
CA LYS A 595 12.46 -30.02 -33.16
C LYS A 595 12.46 -31.22 -32.20
N LYS A 596 12.74 -31.02 -30.91
CA LYS A 596 12.69 -32.08 -29.89
C LYS A 596 11.29 -32.22 -29.28
N LEU A 597 10.43 -31.21 -29.30
CA LEU A 597 9.09 -31.25 -28.69
C LEU A 597 7.97 -31.49 -29.72
N LYS A 598 8.26 -31.31 -31.01
CA LYS A 598 7.37 -31.52 -32.17
C LYS A 598 6.92 -32.98 -32.45
N GLY A 599 7.01 -33.88 -31.47
CA GLY A 599 6.92 -35.33 -31.69
C GLY A 599 5.52 -35.95 -31.57
N SER A 600 4.58 -35.31 -30.89
CA SER A 600 3.20 -35.81 -30.71
C SER A 600 2.28 -34.66 -30.32
N ASP A 601 1.08 -34.60 -30.91
CA ASP A 601 0.04 -33.61 -30.56
C ASP A 601 -0.35 -33.70 -29.08
N GLU A 602 -0.32 -34.91 -28.51
CA GLU A 602 -0.56 -35.15 -27.07
C GLU A 602 0.48 -34.45 -26.18
N TRP A 603 1.70 -34.21 -26.66
CA TRP A 603 2.75 -33.52 -25.90
C TRP A 603 2.51 -32.01 -25.89
N ILE A 604 2.10 -31.46 -27.03
CA ILE A 604 1.79 -30.04 -27.18
C ILE A 604 0.57 -29.71 -26.31
N GLU A 605 -0.48 -30.53 -26.38
CA GLU A 605 -1.68 -30.37 -25.54
C GLU A 605 -1.37 -30.47 -24.04
N LEU A 606 -0.48 -31.38 -23.64
CA LEU A 606 -0.02 -31.47 -22.25
C LEU A 606 0.69 -30.19 -21.79
N ILE A 607 1.63 -29.69 -22.60
CA ILE A 607 2.43 -28.49 -22.31
C ILE A 607 1.52 -27.25 -22.25
N GLU A 608 0.59 -27.11 -23.20
CA GLU A 608 -0.39 -26.03 -23.26
C GLU A 608 -1.27 -25.99 -22.01
N ASN A 609 -1.80 -27.13 -21.60
CA ASN A 609 -2.64 -27.24 -20.41
C ASN A 609 -1.88 -26.88 -19.12
N CYS A 610 -0.59 -27.21 -19.03
CA CYS A 610 0.24 -26.82 -17.91
C CYS A 610 0.53 -25.30 -17.93
N PHE A 611 0.81 -24.74 -19.09
CA PHE A 611 1.05 -23.30 -19.28
C PHE A 611 -0.16 -22.46 -18.87
N ASN A 612 -1.34 -22.84 -19.37
CA ASN A 612 -2.60 -22.18 -19.05
C ASN A 612 -2.95 -22.26 -17.56
N GLN A 613 -2.57 -23.35 -16.89
CA GLN A 613 -2.75 -23.46 -15.43
C GLN A 613 -1.82 -22.50 -14.67
N VAL A 614 -0.54 -22.45 -15.03
CA VAL A 614 0.42 -21.53 -14.39
C VAL A 614 -0.03 -20.08 -14.55
N ASN A 615 -0.59 -19.70 -15.70
CA ASN A 615 -1.10 -18.36 -15.94
C ASN A 615 -2.44 -18.04 -15.23
N LYS A 616 -3.23 -19.07 -14.89
CA LYS A 616 -4.49 -18.89 -14.12
C LYS A 616 -4.25 -18.75 -12.62
N GLU A 617 -3.19 -19.35 -12.10
CA GLU A 617 -2.82 -19.22 -10.70
C GLU A 617 -2.14 -17.85 -10.48
N ASN A 618 -2.91 -16.88 -9.97
CA ASN A 618 -2.39 -15.56 -9.57
C ASN A 618 -1.35 -15.70 -8.44
N LEU A 619 -0.09 -15.89 -8.80
CA LEU A 619 1.04 -15.94 -7.86
C LEU A 619 1.38 -14.51 -7.39
N SER A 620 0.65 -14.01 -6.38
CA SER A 620 0.88 -12.68 -5.81
C SER A 620 2.01 -12.70 -4.76
N GLY A 621 3.12 -12.01 -5.05
CA GLY A 621 4.23 -11.73 -4.12
C GLY A 621 5.60 -11.69 -4.82
N GLU A 622 6.50 -10.78 -4.42
CA GLU A 622 7.84 -10.60 -5.03
C GLU A 622 8.70 -11.89 -5.03
N LEU A 623 8.45 -12.82 -4.09
CA LEU A 623 9.16 -14.09 -4.00
C LEU A 623 8.69 -15.14 -5.02
N PHE A 624 7.48 -14.97 -5.56
CA PHE A 624 6.79 -15.93 -6.43
C PHE A 624 6.69 -15.45 -7.88
N SER A 625 7.22 -14.25 -8.18
CA SER A 625 7.22 -13.65 -9.50
C SER A 625 8.48 -13.91 -10.32
N SER A 626 9.55 -14.46 -9.74
CA SER A 626 10.81 -14.70 -10.45
C SER A 626 10.68 -15.78 -11.53
N VAL A 627 11.42 -15.62 -12.65
CA VAL A 627 11.55 -16.63 -13.72
C VAL A 627 11.83 -18.02 -13.14
N ASP A 628 12.79 -18.13 -12.22
CA ASP A 628 13.20 -19.40 -11.63
C ASP A 628 12.07 -20.06 -10.85
N TYR A 629 11.27 -19.28 -10.12
CA TYR A 629 10.13 -19.82 -9.39
C TYR A 629 9.03 -20.30 -10.35
N LYS A 630 8.67 -19.49 -11.35
CA LYS A 630 7.65 -19.84 -12.35
C LYS A 630 8.07 -21.06 -13.18
N ALA A 631 9.34 -21.16 -13.57
CA ALA A 631 9.89 -22.30 -14.30
C ALA A 631 9.87 -23.58 -13.45
N ASN A 632 10.24 -23.49 -12.16
CA ASN A 632 10.16 -24.63 -11.24
C ASN A 632 8.71 -25.05 -10.95
N PHE A 633 7.80 -24.09 -10.85
CA PHE A 633 6.38 -24.36 -10.67
C PHE A 633 5.78 -25.06 -11.89
N PHE A 634 6.03 -24.54 -13.08
CA PHE A 634 5.66 -25.18 -14.35
C PHE A 634 6.25 -26.60 -14.46
N LYS A 635 7.53 -26.78 -14.13
CA LYS A 635 8.19 -28.10 -14.07
C LYS A 635 7.46 -29.06 -13.14
N SER A 636 7.04 -28.61 -11.96
CA SER A 636 6.35 -29.47 -10.98
C SER A 636 5.00 -30.00 -11.50
N ILE A 637 4.21 -29.13 -12.15
CA ILE A 637 2.93 -29.48 -12.77
C ILE A 637 3.16 -30.43 -13.95
N LEU A 638 4.14 -30.11 -14.80
CA LEU A 638 4.46 -30.91 -15.98
C LEU A 638 4.94 -32.31 -15.60
N VAL A 639 5.78 -32.45 -14.57
CA VAL A 639 6.23 -33.76 -14.05
C VAL A 639 5.07 -34.59 -13.50
N ALA A 640 4.12 -33.95 -12.80
CA ALA A 640 2.97 -34.64 -12.24
C ALA A 640 2.06 -35.24 -13.34
N ARG A 641 1.89 -34.51 -14.45
CA ARG A 641 0.98 -34.88 -15.55
C ARG A 641 1.64 -35.68 -16.66
N ALA A 642 2.96 -35.60 -16.82
CA ALA A 642 3.71 -36.38 -17.81
C ALA A 642 3.64 -37.90 -17.58
N LYS A 643 3.35 -38.36 -16.36
CA LYS A 643 3.28 -39.80 -16.01
C LYS A 643 2.26 -40.59 -16.83
N SER A 644 1.24 -39.93 -17.39
CA SER A 644 0.20 -40.55 -18.21
C SER A 644 0.44 -40.47 -19.71
N VAL A 645 1.54 -39.85 -20.17
CA VAL A 645 1.78 -39.59 -21.60
C VAL A 645 2.96 -40.42 -22.12
N LYS A 646 2.71 -41.24 -23.14
CA LYS A 646 3.71 -42.16 -23.69
C LYS A 646 4.80 -41.40 -24.44
N GLY A 647 6.07 -41.67 -24.09
CA GLY A 647 7.24 -41.07 -24.75
C GLY A 647 7.65 -39.67 -24.25
N PHE A 648 6.92 -39.08 -23.30
CA PHE A 648 7.24 -37.77 -22.71
C PHE A 648 8.08 -37.94 -21.42
N GLY A 649 9.33 -38.37 -21.59
CA GLY A 649 10.27 -38.61 -20.48
C GLY A 649 10.97 -37.35 -19.96
N LEU A 650 11.84 -37.54 -18.97
CA LEU A 650 12.59 -36.46 -18.28
C LEU A 650 13.28 -35.47 -19.24
N ALA A 651 13.91 -35.96 -20.31
CA ALA A 651 14.59 -35.11 -21.29
C ALA A 651 13.63 -34.16 -22.05
N LYS A 652 12.37 -34.55 -22.25
CA LYS A 652 11.34 -33.71 -22.88
C LYS A 652 10.76 -32.70 -21.90
N ILE A 653 10.61 -33.10 -20.65
CA ILE A 653 10.22 -32.21 -19.55
C ILE A 653 11.25 -31.09 -19.40
N GLU A 654 12.54 -31.42 -19.38
CA GLU A 654 13.62 -30.43 -19.27
C GLU A 654 13.64 -29.48 -20.47
N GLU A 655 13.48 -29.99 -21.69
CA GLU A 655 13.41 -29.14 -22.88
C GLU A 655 12.21 -28.18 -22.84
N ALA A 656 11.02 -28.66 -22.45
CA ALA A 656 9.82 -27.82 -22.34
C ALA A 656 9.95 -26.76 -21.24
N VAL A 657 10.63 -27.07 -20.14
CA VAL A 657 10.92 -26.11 -19.07
C VAL A 657 11.93 -25.06 -19.52
N ASN A 658 12.92 -25.43 -20.34
CA ASN A 658 13.87 -24.47 -20.92
C ASN A 658 13.18 -23.50 -21.87
N GLU A 659 12.35 -24.00 -22.79
CA GLU A 659 11.53 -23.15 -23.68
C GLU A 659 10.61 -22.22 -22.88
N TYR A 660 10.02 -22.72 -21.80
CA TYR A 660 9.18 -21.89 -20.93
C TYR A 660 9.97 -20.84 -20.17
N THR A 661 11.18 -21.18 -19.73
CA THR A 661 12.11 -20.24 -19.07
C THR A 661 12.54 -19.13 -20.04
N ASP A 662 12.82 -19.48 -21.28
CA ASP A 662 13.21 -18.51 -22.31
C ASP A 662 12.02 -17.66 -22.75
N TYR A 663 10.83 -18.24 -22.86
CA TYR A 663 9.57 -17.50 -23.02
C TYR A 663 9.35 -16.50 -21.89
N LEU A 664 9.56 -16.89 -20.63
CA LEU A 664 9.43 -15.98 -19.49
C LEU A 664 10.46 -14.84 -19.56
N LYS A 665 11.72 -15.12 -19.92
CA LYS A 665 12.75 -14.07 -20.09
C LYS A 665 12.47 -13.11 -21.24
N LEU A 666 11.76 -13.57 -22.28
CA LEU A 666 11.34 -12.73 -23.39
C LEU A 666 10.12 -11.85 -23.04
N ASN A 667 9.34 -12.22 -22.03
CA ASN A 667 8.11 -11.54 -21.62
C ASN A 667 8.20 -10.86 -20.24
N GLU A 668 9.36 -10.91 -19.58
CA GLU A 668 9.75 -10.03 -18.46
C GLU A 668 10.43 -8.76 -18.99
#